data_AF-A0A2V8E3A0-F1
#
_entry.id   AF-A0A2V8E3A0-F1
#
_cell.length_a   1.000
_cell.length_b   1.000
_cell.length_c   1.000
_cell.angle_alpha   90.00
_cell.angle_beta   90.00
_cell.angle_gamma   90.00
#
_symmetry.space_group_name_H-M   'P 1'
#
loop_
_entity.id
_entity.type
_entity.pdbx_description
1 polymer ?
#
loop_
_entity_poly.entity_id
_entity_poly.type
_entity_poly.pdbx_seq_one_letter_code
_entity_poly.pdbx_strand_id
1 'polypeptide(L)'
;MRSQRLWALAAGLSFVLIAVPRAGSAAPRHATPSAGFSQATSDGADSGRYRALLDQYCVSCHNERLRTANLVLEHSHVDLGRVNLSADIWEKVAQKLHTGAMPPAGRPRPDPDLTASFAVWLEGGLDRAAAAKPNPGRPTLHRLNRVEYSNAVRDLLALDLDSRPWLPADDQSYGFDNNADMLSLSSGLLERYMSVADKISRLAVGDPTLRPVRETYKISPLLVQDDRLSEDLPFGSRGIAVRHYFPLDAEYVIKIRLQRDGIYNIRGLAEAQRIDVRLDGERVRQFTIGGQEARTKNGSYANPDADAGLEVRVPVKAGAHLVGVSFPRQSLAVGGVVPSRLPVANFILSPTARALGFTETMGVATVEIGGPYDGQRPAETPSRRALFVCNPSSRQQEESCATKILSRLARRAYRRPLAGDDVSSLLGFYRAARRAAGFEAGIQRALARVLVDPEFLYRFEPDPPGLAPGAAYRLSDVEIAARLSFFLWSSIPDEELLDVAARGRLKDEAVLAQQVRRMLADSRSSALVSNFAVQWLHLRNMKAVAPDVNLFPEFDENLRDSLQRETELFVESQLRADRGVDELLTANYTFLNERLARHYGVPDVYGSHFRRVTLDEGARGGLLGQGSLLTITSHATRTSPVLRGKWILDNVLGAPPPPPPPSVPALPASGEDGHAASVRERLEQHRRNPACASCHSRMDPLGFALENFDGVGRWRARGEADTPIDTTATLPDGTRFDGPVELRAVLLSRREAFVSTVVTKLLTYSIGRGVEYYDLPAVRAIVRRSAADDYRWSSILLGIARSTPFQMRRSEP
;
A
#
# COMPACT_ATOMS: atom_id res chain seq x y z
N MET A 1 -45.12 -36.78 -29.02
CA MET A 1 -45.40 -36.33 -30.41
C MET A 1 -44.18 -35.56 -30.90
N ARG A 2 -43.30 -36.23 -31.66
CA ARG A 2 -42.97 -35.97 -33.10
C ARG A 2 -42.37 -34.57 -33.33
N SER A 3 -41.22 -34.36 -33.98
CA SER A 3 -40.26 -35.24 -34.66
C SER A 3 -38.95 -34.49 -34.95
N GLN A 4 -37.90 -35.28 -35.14
CA GLN A 4 -36.60 -34.98 -35.76
C GLN A 4 -36.69 -34.25 -37.13
N ARG A 5 -35.60 -33.58 -37.56
CA ARG A 5 -34.69 -34.06 -38.64
C ARG A 5 -33.59 -33.04 -39.00
N LEU A 6 -32.40 -33.61 -39.24
CA LEU A 6 -31.26 -33.04 -40.01
C LEU A 6 -31.69 -32.67 -41.45
N TRP A 7 -30.83 -31.96 -42.18
CA TRP A 7 -30.20 -32.41 -43.44
C TRP A 7 -29.10 -31.44 -43.86
N ALA A 8 -27.97 -32.01 -44.30
CA ALA A 8 -26.85 -31.33 -44.95
C ALA A 8 -27.15 -31.11 -46.43
N LEU A 9 -26.49 -30.11 -47.05
CA LEU A 9 -26.20 -30.11 -48.48
C LEU A 9 -24.97 -29.27 -48.77
N ALA A 10 -23.96 -29.96 -49.31
CA ALA A 10 -22.78 -29.41 -49.96
C ALA A 10 -23.12 -29.04 -51.42
N ALA A 11 -22.45 -28.02 -51.94
CA ALA A 11 -22.22 -27.84 -53.38
C ALA A 11 -20.90 -27.09 -53.55
N GLY A 12 -19.92 -27.76 -54.17
CA GLY A 12 -18.67 -27.15 -54.60
C GLY A 12 -18.73 -26.66 -56.05
N LEU A 13 -17.78 -25.83 -56.45
CA LEU A 13 -17.29 -25.82 -57.83
C LEU A 13 -15.87 -25.26 -57.92
N SER A 14 -15.03 -26.10 -58.52
CA SER A 14 -13.64 -26.02 -58.95
C SER A 14 -13.14 -24.69 -59.53
N PHE A 15 -11.87 -24.37 -59.27
CA PHE A 15 -11.02 -23.66 -60.22
C PHE A 15 -9.59 -24.26 -60.26
N VAL A 16 -9.37 -25.00 -61.35
CA VAL A 16 -8.17 -25.13 -62.20
C VAL A 16 -6.79 -24.82 -61.59
N LEU A 17 -5.99 -25.89 -61.45
CA LEU A 17 -4.54 -25.86 -61.31
C LEU A 17 -3.88 -25.70 -62.70
N ILE A 18 -3.08 -24.64 -62.87
CA ILE A 18 -2.05 -24.55 -63.92
C ILE A 18 -0.70 -24.52 -63.21
N ALA A 19 0.13 -25.53 -63.48
CA ALA A 19 1.51 -25.65 -63.03
C ALA A 19 2.45 -25.33 -64.19
N VAL A 20 3.43 -24.44 -63.96
CA VAL A 20 4.64 -24.22 -64.79
C VAL A 20 5.81 -23.89 -63.84
N PRO A 21 7.07 -24.32 -64.12
CA PRO A 21 7.97 -24.88 -63.11
C PRO A 21 9.12 -23.98 -62.62
N ARG A 22 9.77 -24.51 -61.56
CA ARG A 22 11.09 -24.23 -60.97
C ARG A 22 12.18 -23.62 -61.88
N ALA A 23 12.85 -22.60 -61.35
CA ALA A 23 14.29 -22.41 -61.46
C ALA A 23 14.85 -22.03 -60.08
N GLY A 24 15.87 -22.77 -59.62
CA GLY A 24 16.48 -22.57 -58.31
C GLY A 24 17.58 -21.52 -58.32
N SER A 25 17.75 -20.84 -57.18
CA SER A 25 19.01 -20.21 -56.81
C SER A 25 19.25 -20.38 -55.32
N ALA A 26 20.48 -20.76 -55.01
CA ALA A 26 21.03 -21.09 -53.71
C ALA A 26 20.58 -20.19 -52.56
N ALA A 27 20.26 -20.82 -51.42
CA ALA A 27 20.15 -20.15 -50.14
C ALA A 27 21.49 -19.48 -49.78
N PRO A 28 21.50 -18.20 -49.37
CA PRO A 28 22.71 -17.61 -48.82
C PRO A 28 22.93 -18.24 -47.44
N ARG A 29 24.04 -18.96 -47.30
CA ARG A 29 24.66 -19.20 -45.99
C ARG A 29 24.99 -17.82 -45.43
N HIS A 30 24.16 -17.31 -44.53
CA HIS A 30 24.54 -16.16 -43.72
C HIS A 30 25.64 -16.63 -42.77
N ALA A 31 26.87 -16.25 -43.14
CA ALA A 31 28.03 -16.32 -42.30
C ALA A 31 27.73 -15.63 -40.98
N THR A 32 27.95 -16.34 -39.88
CA THR A 32 28.12 -15.76 -38.56
C THR A 32 29.21 -14.67 -38.68
N PRO A 33 28.92 -13.39 -38.43
CA PRO A 33 30.00 -12.45 -38.23
C PRO A 33 30.64 -12.82 -36.89
N SER A 34 31.86 -13.35 -36.96
CA SER A 34 32.78 -13.33 -35.84
C SER A 34 33.10 -11.87 -35.50
N ALA A 35 32.20 -11.18 -34.80
CA ALA A 35 32.43 -9.88 -34.21
C ALA A 35 33.27 -10.05 -32.93
N GLY A 36 34.51 -10.50 -33.10
CA GLY A 36 35.45 -10.74 -32.00
C GLY A 36 36.54 -9.68 -31.85
N PHE A 37 36.68 -8.73 -32.78
CA PHE A 37 37.87 -7.85 -32.79
C PHE A 37 37.64 -6.37 -33.17
N SER A 38 36.40 -5.86 -33.16
CA SER A 38 36.14 -4.43 -33.48
C SER A 38 35.50 -3.60 -32.35
N GLN A 39 35.30 -4.17 -31.16
CA GLN A 39 34.60 -3.50 -30.05
C GLN A 39 35.56 -2.93 -28.99
N ALA A 40 36.76 -3.50 -28.85
CA ALA A 40 37.79 -2.99 -27.93
C ALA A 40 38.34 -1.62 -28.36
N THR A 41 38.29 -1.30 -29.67
CA THR A 41 38.74 -0.01 -30.21
C THR A 41 37.69 1.09 -30.06
N SER A 42 36.39 0.77 -30.07
CA SER A 42 35.31 1.74 -29.81
C SER A 42 35.22 2.12 -28.34
N ASP A 43 35.34 1.16 -27.42
CA ASP A 43 35.29 1.45 -25.97
C ASP A 43 36.47 2.33 -25.51
N GLY A 44 37.66 2.20 -26.13
CA GLY A 44 38.81 3.05 -25.85
C GLY A 44 38.67 4.50 -26.37
N ALA A 45 38.14 4.67 -27.59
CA ALA A 45 37.87 5.98 -28.17
C ALA A 45 36.75 6.74 -27.42
N ASP A 46 35.69 6.03 -27.04
CA ASP A 46 34.59 6.58 -26.25
C ASP A 46 35.04 6.92 -24.82
N SER A 47 35.89 6.10 -24.20
CA SER A 47 36.47 6.39 -22.88
C SER A 47 37.25 7.71 -22.87
N GLY A 48 38.07 7.96 -23.90
CA GLY A 48 38.82 9.22 -24.03
C GLY A 48 37.91 10.44 -24.20
N ARG A 49 36.86 10.31 -25.03
CA ARG A 49 35.84 11.35 -25.21
C ARG A 49 35.11 11.69 -23.91
N TYR A 50 34.67 10.68 -23.17
CA TYR A 50 33.92 10.88 -21.92
C TYR A 50 34.82 11.34 -20.77
N ARG A 51 36.10 10.97 -20.76
CA ARG A 51 37.09 11.53 -19.83
C ARG A 51 37.20 13.05 -19.99
N ALA A 52 37.29 13.55 -21.22
CA ALA A 52 37.33 14.99 -21.49
C ALA A 52 36.07 15.72 -20.99
N LEU A 53 34.89 15.10 -21.13
CA LEU A 53 33.64 15.62 -20.57
C LEU A 53 33.71 15.73 -19.04
N LEU A 54 34.15 14.67 -18.35
CA LEU A 54 34.26 14.70 -16.90
C LEU A 54 35.26 15.75 -16.42
N ASP A 55 36.40 15.90 -17.09
CA ASP A 55 37.42 16.87 -16.73
C ASP A 55 36.91 18.31 -16.85
N GLN A 56 36.17 18.60 -17.92
CA GLN A 56 35.62 19.93 -18.18
C GLN A 56 34.45 20.29 -17.24
N TYR A 57 33.54 19.36 -16.97
CA TYR A 57 32.25 19.68 -16.34
C TYR A 57 32.08 19.13 -14.91
N CYS A 58 32.88 18.15 -14.48
CA CYS A 58 32.69 17.46 -13.20
C CYS A 58 33.90 17.61 -12.26
N VAL A 59 35.12 17.42 -12.78
CA VAL A 59 36.36 17.41 -11.96
C VAL A 59 36.65 18.75 -11.33
N SER A 60 36.17 19.87 -11.89
CA SER A 60 36.33 21.18 -11.26
C SER A 60 35.78 21.25 -9.83
N CYS A 61 34.80 20.40 -9.48
CA CYS A 61 34.20 20.31 -8.15
C CYS A 61 34.45 18.97 -7.45
N HIS A 62 34.54 17.87 -8.21
CA HIS A 62 34.74 16.51 -7.70
C HIS A 62 36.19 16.06 -7.89
N ASN A 63 37.12 16.75 -7.24
CA ASN A 63 38.56 16.47 -7.24
C ASN A 63 39.07 16.24 -5.81
N GLU A 64 40.31 15.77 -5.69
CA GLU A 64 40.99 15.51 -4.42
C GLU A 64 41.01 16.72 -3.46
N ARG A 65 41.02 17.93 -3.99
CA ARG A 65 41.11 19.17 -3.19
C ARG A 65 39.76 19.60 -2.62
N LEU A 66 38.72 19.64 -3.45
CA LEU A 66 37.40 20.14 -3.06
C LEU A 66 36.49 19.06 -2.48
N ARG A 67 36.61 17.82 -2.99
CA ARG A 67 35.80 16.65 -2.57
C ARG A 67 34.33 17.01 -2.36
N THR A 68 33.74 17.77 -3.28
CA THR A 68 32.35 18.23 -3.14
C THR A 68 31.44 17.01 -3.03
N ALA A 69 30.59 16.99 -2.00
CA ALA A 69 29.74 15.84 -1.64
C ALA A 69 30.52 14.54 -1.39
N ASN A 70 31.78 14.64 -0.93
CA ASN A 70 32.69 13.52 -0.68
C ASN A 70 32.93 12.63 -1.91
N LEU A 71 32.99 13.23 -3.10
CA LEU A 71 33.16 12.53 -4.37
C LEU A 71 34.40 13.05 -5.12
N VAL A 72 35.19 12.12 -5.66
CA VAL A 72 36.38 12.37 -6.47
C VAL A 72 36.25 11.60 -7.80
N LEU A 73 36.38 12.31 -8.91
CA LEU A 73 36.22 11.80 -10.28
C LEU A 73 37.49 11.96 -11.13
N GLU A 74 38.61 12.31 -10.51
CA GLU A 74 39.91 12.38 -11.17
C GLU A 74 40.36 10.99 -11.65
N HIS A 75 41.13 10.95 -12.73
CA HIS A 75 41.62 9.70 -13.34
C HIS A 75 42.42 8.82 -12.36
N SER A 76 43.03 9.41 -11.34
CA SER A 76 43.74 8.68 -10.28
C SER A 76 42.82 7.84 -9.37
N HIS A 77 41.52 8.15 -9.33
CA HIS A 77 40.55 7.53 -8.42
C HIS A 77 39.52 6.67 -9.13
N VAL A 78 39.16 7.01 -10.37
CA VAL A 78 38.16 6.29 -11.16
C VAL A 78 38.64 6.03 -12.58
N ASP A 79 38.40 4.81 -13.06
CA ASP A 79 38.82 4.34 -14.39
C ASP A 79 37.59 4.07 -15.27
N LEU A 80 37.41 4.88 -16.32
CA LEU A 80 36.33 4.70 -17.30
C LEU A 80 36.51 3.44 -18.14
N GLY A 81 37.74 2.93 -18.30
CA GLY A 81 37.99 1.63 -18.95
C GLY A 81 37.56 0.44 -18.09
N ARG A 82 37.34 0.65 -16.78
CA ARG A 82 36.99 -0.40 -15.80
C ARG A 82 35.91 0.07 -14.83
N VAL A 83 34.76 0.50 -15.38
CA VAL A 83 33.62 1.02 -14.61
C VAL A 83 33.12 0.08 -13.51
N ASN A 84 33.36 -1.23 -13.63
CA ASN A 84 32.99 -2.22 -12.63
C ASN A 84 33.75 -2.09 -11.29
N LEU A 85 34.94 -1.46 -11.28
CA LEU A 85 35.76 -1.30 -10.07
C LEU A 85 35.23 -0.20 -9.15
N SER A 86 34.43 0.73 -9.68
CA SER A 86 33.84 1.86 -8.96
C SER A 86 32.34 1.97 -9.24
N ALA A 87 31.66 0.82 -9.36
CA ALA A 87 30.26 0.75 -9.77
C ALA A 87 29.32 1.55 -8.84
N ASP A 88 29.60 1.59 -7.54
CA ASP A 88 28.84 2.37 -6.57
C ASP A 88 28.91 3.89 -6.82
N ILE A 89 30.06 4.38 -7.29
CA ILE A 89 30.25 5.77 -7.69
C ILE A 89 29.58 6.02 -9.04
N TRP A 90 29.81 5.15 -10.02
CA TRP A 90 29.31 5.37 -11.38
C TRP A 90 27.79 5.28 -11.50
N GLU A 91 27.14 4.41 -10.73
CA GLU A 91 25.68 4.36 -10.64
C GLU A 91 25.11 5.66 -10.08
N LYS A 92 25.74 6.26 -9.05
CA LYS A 92 25.35 7.58 -8.53
C LYS A 92 25.53 8.67 -9.58
N VAL A 93 26.64 8.63 -10.33
CA VAL A 93 26.88 9.58 -11.43
C VAL A 93 25.79 9.44 -12.50
N ALA A 94 25.51 8.23 -12.98
CA ALA A 94 24.46 7.95 -13.96
C ALA A 94 23.10 8.50 -13.49
N GLN A 95 22.71 8.26 -12.24
CA GLN A 95 21.47 8.81 -11.68
C GLN A 95 21.45 10.35 -11.64
N LYS A 96 22.57 11.01 -11.33
CA LYS A 96 22.66 12.49 -11.35
C LYS A 96 22.58 13.06 -12.77
N LEU A 97 23.11 12.35 -13.77
CA LEU A 97 23.00 12.72 -15.18
C LEU A 97 21.55 12.58 -15.67
N HIS A 98 20.91 11.43 -15.41
CA HIS A 98 19.51 11.18 -15.77
C HIS A 98 18.53 12.20 -15.18
N THR A 99 18.78 12.61 -13.93
CA THR A 99 17.91 13.58 -13.25
C THR A 99 18.25 15.04 -13.57
N GLY A 100 19.25 15.30 -14.42
CA GLY A 100 19.75 16.64 -14.73
C GLY A 100 20.26 17.41 -13.50
N ALA A 101 20.57 16.69 -12.42
CA ALA A 101 20.96 17.28 -11.14
C ALA A 101 22.38 17.84 -11.16
N MET A 102 23.23 17.30 -12.03
CA MET A 102 24.62 17.71 -12.20
C MET A 102 24.94 17.96 -13.69
N PRO A 103 25.70 19.02 -14.03
CA PRO A 103 26.18 20.10 -13.14
C PRO A 103 25.02 20.94 -12.53
N PRO A 104 25.22 21.53 -11.34
CA PRO A 104 24.18 22.30 -10.66
C PRO A 104 23.84 23.58 -11.43
N ALA A 105 22.69 24.18 -11.12
CA ALA A 105 22.23 25.40 -11.78
C ALA A 105 23.28 26.53 -11.71
N GLY A 106 23.45 27.27 -12.80
CA GLY A 106 24.44 28.36 -12.92
C GLY A 106 25.87 27.91 -13.24
N ARG A 107 26.13 26.60 -13.37
CA ARG A 107 27.40 26.07 -13.91
C ARG A 107 27.29 25.77 -15.40
N PRO A 108 28.41 25.83 -16.16
CA PRO A 108 28.45 25.36 -17.53
C PRO A 108 27.94 23.91 -17.60
N ARG A 109 27.07 23.63 -18.57
CA ARG A 109 26.53 22.29 -18.80
C ARG A 109 27.03 21.73 -20.14
N PRO A 110 27.29 20.43 -20.21
CA PRO A 110 27.53 19.75 -21.47
C PRO A 110 26.28 19.80 -22.35
N ASP A 111 26.49 19.53 -23.64
CA ASP A 111 25.42 19.28 -24.59
C ASP A 111 24.49 18.15 -24.08
N PRO A 112 23.15 18.32 -24.16
CA PRO A 112 22.20 17.32 -23.65
C PRO A 112 22.34 15.94 -24.32
N ASP A 113 22.58 15.88 -25.62
CA ASP A 113 22.69 14.61 -26.36
C ASP A 113 24.00 13.91 -26.01
N LEU A 114 25.09 14.67 -25.84
CA LEU A 114 26.36 14.15 -25.34
C LEU A 114 26.23 13.57 -23.92
N THR A 115 25.46 14.25 -23.06
CA THR A 115 25.20 13.80 -21.68
C THR A 115 24.39 12.52 -21.64
N ALA A 116 23.32 12.45 -22.44
CA ALA A 116 22.49 11.25 -22.57
C ALA A 116 23.31 10.08 -23.12
N SER A 117 24.14 10.32 -24.15
CA SER A 117 25.03 9.31 -24.72
C SER A 117 26.04 8.78 -23.70
N PHE A 118 26.60 9.67 -22.87
CA PHE A 118 27.51 9.26 -21.80
C PHE A 118 26.81 8.40 -20.74
N ALA A 119 25.61 8.80 -20.30
CA ALA A 119 24.84 8.03 -19.33
C ALA A 119 24.52 6.62 -19.87
N VAL A 120 24.04 6.52 -21.12
CA VAL A 120 23.72 5.23 -21.76
C VAL A 120 24.97 4.35 -21.90
N TRP A 121 26.11 4.92 -22.30
CA TRP A 121 27.37 4.18 -22.41
C TRP A 121 27.84 3.65 -21.05
N LEU A 122 27.81 4.51 -20.01
CA LEU A 122 28.21 4.17 -18.65
C LEU A 122 27.35 3.05 -18.07
N GLU A 123 26.03 3.18 -18.18
CA GLU A 123 25.07 2.17 -17.74
C GLU A 123 25.22 0.86 -18.52
N GLY A 124 25.47 0.93 -19.83
CA GLY A 124 25.76 -0.24 -20.65
C GLY A 124 26.99 -1.01 -20.17
N GLY A 125 28.05 -0.31 -19.75
CA GLY A 125 29.24 -0.91 -19.15
C GLY A 125 28.95 -1.59 -17.80
N LEU A 126 28.20 -0.90 -16.93
CA LEU A 126 27.78 -1.41 -15.62
C LEU A 126 26.86 -2.64 -15.75
N ASP A 127 25.92 -2.61 -16.68
CA ASP A 127 25.00 -3.71 -16.99
C ASP A 127 25.77 -4.95 -17.49
N ARG A 128 26.73 -4.77 -18.41
CA ARG A 128 27.59 -5.87 -18.90
C ARG A 128 28.40 -6.49 -17.76
N ALA A 129 28.97 -5.66 -16.89
CA ALA A 129 29.72 -6.12 -15.74
C ALA A 129 28.84 -6.90 -14.75
N ALA A 130 27.64 -6.40 -14.46
CA ALA A 130 26.68 -7.08 -13.59
C ALA A 130 26.16 -8.39 -14.17
N ALA A 131 26.00 -8.49 -15.50
CA ALA A 131 25.64 -9.74 -16.17
C ALA A 131 26.77 -10.77 -16.10
N ALA A 132 28.02 -10.35 -16.25
CA ALA A 132 29.19 -11.23 -16.17
C ALA A 132 29.49 -11.73 -14.75
N LYS A 133 29.30 -10.87 -13.74
CA LYS A 133 29.50 -11.19 -12.33
C LYS A 133 28.33 -10.65 -11.48
N PRO A 134 27.20 -11.38 -11.42
CA PRO A 134 26.02 -10.94 -10.68
C PRO A 134 26.30 -10.68 -9.20
N ASN A 135 25.75 -9.59 -8.68
CA ASN A 135 25.75 -9.27 -7.25
C ASN A 135 24.30 -9.06 -6.78
N PRO A 136 23.65 -10.09 -6.20
CA PRO A 136 22.26 -9.99 -5.74
C PRO A 136 22.09 -9.33 -4.36
N GLY A 137 23.20 -8.95 -3.71
CA GLY A 137 23.20 -8.53 -2.31
C GLY A 137 22.85 -9.66 -1.34
N ARG A 138 22.70 -9.30 -0.06
CA ARG A 138 22.29 -10.22 1.01
C ARG A 138 21.36 -9.48 1.97
N PRO A 139 20.03 -9.73 1.92
CA PRO A 139 19.14 -9.30 2.98
C PRO A 139 19.52 -9.94 4.31
N THR A 140 19.29 -9.21 5.40
CA THR A 140 19.29 -9.75 6.76
C THR A 140 18.12 -10.71 6.96
N LEU A 141 18.07 -11.39 8.11
CA LEU A 141 17.02 -12.36 8.40
C LEU A 141 15.65 -11.64 8.54
N HIS A 142 14.73 -11.91 7.62
CA HIS A 142 13.42 -11.25 7.56
C HIS A 142 12.43 -11.89 8.54
N ARG A 143 12.08 -11.18 9.62
CA ARG A 143 10.94 -11.54 10.49
C ARG A 143 9.62 -11.09 9.83
N LEU A 144 8.54 -11.85 9.97
CA LEU A 144 7.23 -11.38 9.57
C LEU A 144 6.85 -10.12 10.35
N ASN A 145 6.64 -9.01 9.64
CA ASN A 145 6.11 -7.80 10.25
C ASN A 145 4.66 -8.04 10.72
N ARG A 146 4.06 -7.13 11.48
CA ARG A 146 2.72 -7.34 12.06
C ARG A 146 1.62 -7.55 11.00
N VAL A 147 1.79 -6.99 9.80
CA VAL A 147 0.84 -7.13 8.69
C VAL A 147 0.97 -8.53 8.08
N GLU A 148 2.21 -8.94 7.78
CA GLU A 148 2.54 -10.27 7.27
C GLU A 148 2.11 -11.38 8.23
N TYR A 149 2.33 -11.19 9.54
CA TYR A 149 1.88 -12.12 10.58
C TYR A 149 0.35 -12.26 10.60
N SER A 150 -0.37 -11.13 10.61
CA SER A 150 -1.85 -11.12 10.60
C SER A 150 -2.42 -11.82 9.37
N ASN A 151 -1.87 -11.52 8.18
CA ASN A 151 -2.26 -12.16 6.94
C ASN A 151 -1.92 -13.66 6.91
N ALA A 152 -0.73 -14.04 7.39
CA ALA A 152 -0.31 -15.43 7.48
C ALA A 152 -1.23 -16.24 8.40
N VAL A 153 -1.63 -15.69 9.55
CA VAL A 153 -2.62 -16.29 10.46
C VAL A 153 -3.96 -16.46 9.77
N ARG A 154 -4.47 -15.41 9.12
CA ARG A 154 -5.74 -15.45 8.37
C ARG A 154 -5.71 -16.55 7.31
N ASP A 155 -4.66 -16.62 6.51
CA ASP A 155 -4.58 -17.57 5.39
C ASP A 155 -4.27 -19.00 5.85
N LEU A 156 -3.57 -19.16 6.98
CA LEU A 156 -3.31 -20.47 7.59
C LEU A 156 -4.58 -21.05 8.22
N LEU A 157 -5.35 -20.22 8.93
CA LEU A 157 -6.42 -20.64 9.82
C LEU A 157 -7.82 -20.23 9.35
N ALA A 158 -7.98 -19.57 8.20
CA ALA A 158 -9.26 -19.00 7.77
C ALA A 158 -9.96 -18.16 8.87
N LEU A 159 -9.15 -17.46 9.67
CA LEU A 159 -9.60 -16.68 10.81
C LEU A 159 -9.68 -15.20 10.39
N ASP A 160 -10.89 -14.74 10.08
CA ASP A 160 -11.13 -13.37 9.61
C ASP A 160 -11.19 -12.39 10.79
N LEU A 161 -10.03 -12.06 11.34
CA LEU A 161 -9.85 -11.04 12.37
C LEU A 161 -8.55 -10.27 12.17
N ASP A 162 -8.53 -9.01 12.60
CA ASP A 162 -7.35 -8.18 12.53
C ASP A 162 -6.50 -8.30 13.81
N SER A 163 -5.38 -9.03 13.74
CA SER A 163 -4.46 -9.16 14.87
C SER A 163 -3.40 -8.06 14.95
N ARG A 164 -3.35 -7.12 13.99
CA ARG A 164 -2.33 -6.04 13.96
C ARG A 164 -2.33 -5.18 15.23
N PRO A 165 -3.48 -4.81 15.84
CA PRO A 165 -3.48 -4.04 17.09
C PRO A 165 -2.93 -4.81 18.29
N TRP A 166 -2.77 -6.14 18.18
CA TRP A 166 -2.23 -6.96 19.25
C TRP A 166 -0.71 -7.03 19.21
N LEU A 167 -0.06 -6.51 18.16
CA LEU A 167 1.39 -6.42 18.06
C LEU A 167 1.81 -4.93 17.99
N PRO A 168 2.98 -4.56 18.55
CA PRO A 168 3.55 -3.24 18.33
C PRO A 168 3.69 -2.92 16.84
N ALA A 169 3.69 -1.63 16.49
CA ALA A 169 4.02 -1.21 15.13
C ALA A 169 5.50 -1.47 14.85
N ASP A 170 5.80 -1.95 13.64
CA ASP A 170 7.17 -2.09 13.15
C ASP A 170 7.68 -0.74 12.60
N ASP A 171 8.99 -0.51 12.73
CA ASP A 171 9.66 0.66 12.16
C ASP A 171 9.72 0.58 10.63
N GLN A 172 9.78 1.74 9.98
CA GLN A 172 9.87 1.84 8.53
C GLN A 172 11.29 2.20 8.10
N SER A 173 11.75 1.59 7.00
CA SER A 173 12.98 1.97 6.31
C SER A 173 12.75 1.95 4.81
N TYR A 174 13.36 2.91 4.10
CA TYR A 174 13.13 3.14 2.67
C TYR A 174 11.63 3.28 2.29
N GLY A 175 10.79 3.70 3.23
CA GLY A 175 9.35 3.88 3.05
C GLY A 175 8.49 2.64 3.32
N PHE A 176 9.07 1.52 3.76
CA PHE A 176 8.34 0.27 4.00
C PHE A 176 8.62 -0.34 5.37
N ASP A 177 7.60 -0.96 5.96
CA ASP A 177 7.63 -1.67 7.24
C ASP A 177 7.99 -3.17 7.11
N ASN A 178 8.23 -3.67 5.90
CA ASN A 178 8.66 -5.04 5.63
C ASN A 178 10.17 -5.13 5.33
N ASN A 179 10.95 -4.16 5.80
CA ASN A 179 12.40 -4.14 5.61
C ASN A 179 13.11 -4.94 6.71
N ALA A 180 13.82 -5.99 6.34
CA ALA A 180 14.48 -6.93 7.25
C ALA A 180 15.43 -6.24 8.24
N ASP A 181 16.10 -5.15 7.83
CA ASP A 181 17.07 -4.43 8.67
C ASP A 181 16.42 -3.74 9.89
N MET A 182 15.12 -3.44 9.81
CA MET A 182 14.35 -2.83 10.91
C MET A 182 13.56 -3.85 11.73
N LEU A 183 13.52 -5.11 11.32
CA LEU A 183 12.62 -6.12 11.88
C LEU A 183 13.25 -6.92 13.03
N SER A 184 14.03 -6.23 13.87
CA SER A 184 14.63 -6.81 15.08
C SER A 184 13.59 -7.38 16.05
N LEU A 185 13.99 -8.37 16.85
CA LEU A 185 13.13 -9.02 17.84
C LEU A 185 13.62 -8.68 19.25
N SER A 186 12.83 -7.92 20.00
CA SER A 186 13.05 -7.68 21.43
C SER A 186 12.39 -8.77 22.28
N SER A 187 12.83 -8.92 23.53
CA SER A 187 12.19 -9.83 24.50
C SER A 187 10.70 -9.54 24.68
N GLY A 188 10.35 -8.26 24.85
CA GLY A 188 8.94 -7.84 24.97
C GLY A 188 8.10 -8.15 23.73
N LEU A 189 8.69 -8.07 22.54
CA LEU A 189 7.99 -8.46 21.30
C LEU A 189 7.77 -9.99 21.25
N LEU A 190 8.75 -10.80 21.67
CA LEU A 190 8.59 -12.25 21.75
C LEU A 190 7.49 -12.66 22.76
N GLU A 191 7.48 -12.06 23.95
CA GLU A 191 6.41 -12.27 24.94
C GLU A 191 5.04 -11.93 24.35
N ARG A 192 4.97 -10.84 23.56
CA ARG A 192 3.74 -10.46 22.88
C ARG A 192 3.31 -11.47 21.82
N TYR A 193 4.24 -12.00 21.03
CA TYR A 193 3.94 -13.09 20.09
C TYR A 193 3.40 -14.33 20.80
N MET A 194 3.97 -14.72 21.95
CA MET A 194 3.47 -15.85 22.75
C MET A 194 2.05 -15.62 23.25
N SER A 195 1.75 -14.42 23.76
CA SER A 195 0.40 -14.06 24.19
C SER A 195 -0.60 -14.04 23.02
N VAL A 196 -0.19 -13.50 21.87
CA VAL A 196 -1.00 -13.44 20.65
C VAL A 196 -1.26 -14.83 20.08
N ALA A 197 -0.25 -15.69 20.01
CA ALA A 197 -0.37 -17.06 19.55
C ALA A 197 -1.29 -17.90 20.44
N ASP A 198 -1.19 -17.76 21.77
CA ASP A 198 -2.12 -18.40 22.70
C ASP A 198 -3.56 -17.95 22.42
N LYS A 199 -3.79 -16.63 22.34
CA LYS A 199 -5.10 -16.07 22.02
C LYS A 199 -5.65 -16.60 20.69
N ILE A 200 -4.86 -16.53 19.61
CA ILE A 200 -5.26 -17.01 18.27
C ILE A 200 -5.57 -18.49 18.30
N SER A 201 -4.74 -19.32 18.96
CA SER A 201 -4.97 -20.76 19.01
C SER A 201 -6.29 -21.11 19.69
N ARG A 202 -6.66 -20.39 20.75
CA ARG A 202 -7.94 -20.55 21.48
C ARG A 202 -9.13 -20.14 20.62
N LEU A 203 -9.00 -19.02 19.89
CA LEU A 203 -10.03 -18.55 18.95
C LEU A 203 -10.20 -19.52 17.78
N ALA A 204 -9.10 -20.09 17.29
CA ALA A 204 -9.09 -20.98 16.12
C ALA A 204 -9.78 -22.31 16.39
N VAL A 205 -9.60 -22.89 17.59
CA VAL A 205 -10.29 -24.12 18.01
C VAL A 205 -11.68 -23.86 18.57
N GLY A 206 -12.03 -22.64 18.97
CA GLY A 206 -13.27 -22.37 19.69
C GLY A 206 -13.22 -22.92 21.12
N ASP A 207 -12.23 -22.49 21.89
CA ASP A 207 -12.01 -22.89 23.28
C ASP A 207 -13.18 -22.43 24.19
N PRO A 208 -14.00 -23.35 24.74
CA PRO A 208 -15.15 -23.00 25.56
C PRO A 208 -14.78 -22.38 26.91
N THR A 209 -13.50 -22.37 27.30
CA THR A 209 -13.01 -21.75 28.54
C THR A 209 -12.72 -20.25 28.39
N LEU A 210 -12.97 -19.68 27.20
CA LEU A 210 -12.85 -18.23 26.98
C LEU A 210 -13.79 -17.47 27.92
N ARG A 211 -13.22 -16.56 28.69
CA ARG A 211 -13.98 -15.72 29.61
C ARG A 211 -14.64 -14.57 28.86
N PRO A 212 -15.81 -14.09 29.31
CA PRO A 212 -16.43 -12.91 28.73
C PRO A 212 -15.47 -11.71 28.76
N VAL A 213 -15.30 -11.07 27.61
CA VAL A 213 -14.59 -9.80 27.47
C VAL A 213 -15.53 -8.79 26.83
N ARG A 214 -15.24 -7.50 27.01
CA ARG A 214 -15.93 -6.41 26.33
C ARG A 214 -15.00 -5.83 25.29
N GLU A 215 -15.42 -5.87 24.04
CA GLU A 215 -14.75 -5.18 22.95
C GLU A 215 -15.54 -3.93 22.59
N THR A 216 -14.87 -2.78 22.55
CA THR A 216 -15.52 -1.49 22.32
C THR A 216 -15.03 -0.91 20.99
N TYR A 217 -15.94 -0.82 20.04
CA TYR A 217 -15.76 -0.09 18.80
C TYR A 217 -16.09 1.38 19.06
N LYS A 218 -15.06 2.23 19.07
CA LYS A 218 -15.21 3.68 19.22
C LYS A 218 -15.38 4.33 17.86
N ILE A 219 -16.41 5.13 17.71
CA ILE A 219 -16.71 5.85 16.49
C ILE A 219 -16.26 7.29 16.70
N SER A 220 -15.52 7.84 15.74
CA SER A 220 -15.05 9.22 15.83
C SER A 220 -16.24 10.19 15.97
N PRO A 221 -16.18 11.17 16.89
CA PRO A 221 -17.20 12.23 16.95
C PRO A 221 -17.23 13.09 15.67
N LEU A 222 -16.14 13.07 14.90
CA LEU A 222 -16.01 13.75 13.61
C LEU A 222 -16.60 12.94 12.43
N LEU A 223 -17.08 11.72 12.68
CA LEU A 223 -17.80 10.93 11.67
C LEU A 223 -19.28 11.35 11.66
N VAL A 224 -19.71 11.94 10.54
CA VAL A 224 -21.09 12.38 10.29
C VAL A 224 -21.95 11.15 9.99
N GLN A 225 -23.07 10.99 10.71
CA GLN A 225 -23.99 9.84 10.62
C GLN A 225 -25.41 10.25 10.17
N ASP A 226 -25.48 11.23 9.27
CA ASP A 226 -26.75 11.79 8.77
C ASP A 226 -27.33 11.01 7.60
N ASP A 227 -26.52 10.16 6.97
CA ASP A 227 -26.94 9.31 5.87
C ASP A 227 -26.33 7.90 6.01
N ARG A 228 -26.66 7.01 5.07
CA ARG A 228 -26.09 5.68 4.94
C ARG A 228 -24.57 5.79 4.70
N LEU A 229 -23.78 5.23 5.61
CA LEU A 229 -22.31 5.37 5.56
C LEU A 229 -21.61 4.26 4.77
N SER A 230 -22.22 3.09 4.65
CA SER A 230 -21.65 1.98 3.92
C SER A 230 -22.74 1.09 3.33
N GLU A 231 -22.33 0.21 2.42
CA GLU A 231 -23.22 -0.79 1.83
C GLU A 231 -23.69 -1.85 2.84
N ASP A 232 -22.99 -1.98 3.96
CA ASP A 232 -23.33 -2.88 5.07
C ASP A 232 -24.61 -2.46 5.83
N LEU A 233 -25.09 -1.23 5.61
CA LEU A 233 -26.31 -0.70 6.23
C LEU A 233 -27.53 -0.82 5.30
N PRO A 234 -28.75 -1.02 5.83
CA PRO A 234 -29.97 -1.02 5.02
C PRO A 234 -30.20 0.29 4.27
N PHE A 235 -30.84 0.21 3.10
CA PHE A 235 -31.36 1.40 2.43
C PHE A 235 -32.37 2.16 3.31
N GLY A 236 -32.37 3.49 3.18
CA GLY A 236 -33.23 4.34 4.01
C GLY A 236 -32.85 4.31 5.49
N SER A 237 -31.59 4.00 5.81
CA SER A 237 -31.06 4.07 7.18
C SER A 237 -29.75 4.86 7.23
N ARG A 238 -29.40 5.33 8.42
CA ARG A 238 -28.13 5.98 8.75
C ARG A 238 -27.55 5.31 10.00
N GLY A 239 -26.25 5.46 10.29
CA GLY A 239 -25.62 4.85 11.46
C GLY A 239 -24.28 4.19 11.13
N ILE A 240 -23.96 3.09 11.80
CA ILE A 240 -22.67 2.41 11.70
C ILE A 240 -22.83 0.89 11.60
N ALA A 241 -21.84 0.23 11.02
CA ALA A 241 -21.71 -1.21 11.04
C ALA A 241 -20.28 -1.59 11.43
N VAL A 242 -20.13 -2.64 12.25
CA VAL A 242 -18.84 -3.14 12.73
C VAL A 242 -18.75 -4.64 12.50
N ARG A 243 -17.61 -5.11 11.99
CA ARG A 243 -17.32 -6.54 11.86
C ARG A 243 -16.67 -7.03 13.15
N HIS A 244 -17.21 -8.11 13.72
CA HIS A 244 -16.71 -8.72 14.95
C HIS A 244 -16.59 -10.23 14.78
N TYR A 245 -15.51 -10.81 15.31
CA TYR A 245 -15.33 -12.25 15.35
C TYR A 245 -15.85 -12.80 16.69
N PHE A 246 -16.98 -13.50 16.64
CA PHE A 246 -17.60 -14.15 17.77
C PHE A 246 -16.91 -15.52 18.01
N PRO A 247 -16.21 -15.72 19.14
CA PRO A 247 -15.38 -16.92 19.32
C PRO A 247 -16.12 -18.24 19.56
N LEU A 248 -17.35 -18.19 20.08
CA LEU A 248 -18.11 -19.35 20.54
C LEU A 248 -19.58 -19.21 20.15
N ASP A 249 -20.30 -20.34 20.12
CA ASP A 249 -21.76 -20.32 20.10
C ASP A 249 -22.22 -19.91 21.50
N ALA A 250 -22.70 -18.68 21.66
CA ALA A 250 -22.92 -18.11 22.99
C ALA A 250 -23.96 -16.98 22.98
N GLU A 251 -24.35 -16.54 24.18
CA GLU A 251 -25.06 -15.29 24.37
C GLU A 251 -24.07 -14.12 24.39
N TYR A 252 -24.40 -13.05 23.69
CA TYR A 252 -23.62 -11.82 23.62
C TYR A 252 -24.49 -10.62 23.96
N VAL A 253 -23.88 -9.63 24.60
CA VAL A 253 -24.49 -8.36 24.93
C VAL A 253 -23.97 -7.31 23.97
N ILE A 254 -24.85 -6.67 23.20
CA ILE A 254 -24.54 -5.53 22.36
C ILE A 254 -25.07 -4.28 23.06
N LYS A 255 -24.16 -3.40 23.48
CA LYS A 255 -24.46 -2.15 24.15
C LYS A 255 -24.07 -0.96 23.30
N ILE A 256 -24.94 0.04 23.23
CA ILE A 256 -24.78 1.23 22.40
C ILE A 256 -24.66 2.45 23.29
N ARG A 257 -23.73 3.33 22.97
CA ARG A 257 -23.71 4.70 23.52
C ARG A 257 -23.83 5.69 22.38
N LEU A 258 -24.57 6.76 22.63
CA LEU A 258 -24.83 7.79 21.64
C LEU A 258 -23.80 8.93 21.73
N GLN A 259 -23.63 9.66 20.63
CA GLN A 259 -22.78 10.83 20.56
C GLN A 259 -23.29 11.92 21.52
N ARG A 260 -22.33 12.54 22.21
CA ARG A 260 -22.56 13.62 23.16
C ARG A 260 -22.06 14.94 22.57
N ASP A 261 -22.57 16.08 23.03
CA ASP A 261 -22.07 17.42 22.70
C ASP A 261 -20.84 17.81 23.55
N GLY A 262 -20.29 19.01 23.30
CA GLY A 262 -19.14 19.56 24.04
C GLY A 262 -19.38 19.79 25.55
N ILE A 263 -20.62 19.69 26.02
CA ILE A 263 -20.99 19.76 27.44
C ILE A 263 -21.62 18.44 27.95
N TYR A 264 -21.33 17.33 27.25
CA TYR A 264 -21.67 15.95 27.60
C TYR A 264 -23.14 15.52 27.51
N ASN A 265 -24.04 16.28 26.86
CA ASN A 265 -25.42 15.84 26.63
C ASN A 265 -25.56 15.00 25.36
N ILE A 266 -26.49 14.04 25.34
CA ILE A 266 -26.78 13.26 24.13
C ILE A 266 -27.37 14.15 23.03
N ARG A 267 -26.76 14.11 21.85
CA ARG A 267 -27.16 14.88 20.67
C ARG A 267 -28.51 14.39 20.12
N GLY A 268 -29.35 15.33 19.70
CA GLY A 268 -30.63 15.03 19.03
C GLY A 268 -31.70 14.38 19.92
N LEU A 269 -31.56 14.45 21.26
CA LEU A 269 -32.47 13.80 22.21
C LEU A 269 -33.89 14.42 22.25
N ALA A 270 -34.04 15.65 21.74
CA ALA A 270 -35.34 16.34 21.69
C ALA A 270 -36.36 15.65 20.77
N GLU A 271 -35.88 14.91 19.76
CA GLU A 271 -36.73 14.18 18.82
C GLU A 271 -36.71 12.68 19.14
N ALA A 272 -37.88 12.02 19.05
CA ALA A 272 -37.96 10.58 19.22
C ALA A 272 -37.40 9.83 18.00
N GLN A 273 -36.39 9.01 18.22
CA GLN A 273 -35.67 8.26 17.19
C GLN A 273 -35.78 6.76 17.45
N ARG A 274 -35.94 5.98 16.37
CA ARG A 274 -35.86 4.52 16.41
C ARG A 274 -34.43 4.09 16.13
N ILE A 275 -33.95 3.08 16.86
CA ILE A 275 -32.62 2.50 16.68
C ILE A 275 -32.77 1.00 16.47
N ASP A 276 -32.43 0.53 15.27
CA ASP A 276 -32.36 -0.88 14.91
C ASP A 276 -30.96 -1.42 15.19
N VAL A 277 -30.88 -2.46 16.02
CA VAL A 277 -29.69 -3.33 16.14
C VAL A 277 -29.87 -4.53 15.23
N ARG A 278 -28.87 -4.78 14.40
CA ARG A 278 -28.89 -5.82 13.38
C ARG A 278 -27.67 -6.72 13.49
N LEU A 279 -27.87 -8.00 13.23
CA LEU A 279 -26.83 -9.00 13.10
C LEU A 279 -26.96 -9.60 11.70
N ASP A 280 -25.91 -9.49 10.88
CA ASP A 280 -25.87 -9.93 9.48
C ASP A 280 -27.06 -9.44 8.64
N GLY A 281 -27.48 -8.19 8.89
CA GLY A 281 -28.61 -7.55 8.21
C GLY A 281 -29.98 -7.84 8.83
N GLU A 282 -30.13 -8.90 9.62
CA GLU A 282 -31.37 -9.22 10.33
C GLU A 282 -31.53 -8.36 11.59
N ARG A 283 -32.73 -7.80 11.81
CA ARG A 283 -32.99 -6.96 12.99
C ARG A 283 -33.27 -7.81 14.22
N VAL A 284 -32.37 -7.72 15.20
CA VAL A 284 -32.47 -8.44 16.48
C VAL A 284 -33.18 -7.62 17.56
N ARG A 285 -33.10 -6.27 17.50
CA ARG A 285 -33.77 -5.38 18.45
C ARG A 285 -34.08 -4.03 17.81
N GLN A 286 -35.17 -3.41 18.25
CA GLN A 286 -35.46 -2.00 18.01
C GLN A 286 -35.67 -1.28 19.35
N PHE A 287 -35.06 -0.11 19.50
CA PHE A 287 -35.28 0.81 20.61
C PHE A 287 -35.96 2.08 20.11
N THR A 288 -36.63 2.79 21.03
CA THR A 288 -37.09 4.16 20.82
C THR A 288 -36.51 5.02 21.93
N ILE A 289 -35.91 6.15 21.58
CA ILE A 289 -35.27 7.07 22.53
C ILE A 289 -35.46 8.52 22.06
N GLY A 290 -35.55 9.46 23.00
CA GLY A 290 -35.77 10.88 22.73
C GLY A 290 -37.25 11.27 22.79
N GLY A 291 -37.55 12.52 22.44
CA GLY A 291 -38.91 13.07 22.55
C GLY A 291 -39.30 13.36 24.00
N GLN A 292 -40.61 13.51 24.27
CA GLN A 292 -41.11 13.96 25.58
C GLN A 292 -40.65 13.08 26.75
N GLU A 293 -40.47 11.77 26.52
CA GLU A 293 -40.02 10.82 27.56
C GLU A 293 -38.57 11.07 28.00
N ALA A 294 -37.75 11.67 27.14
CA ALA A 294 -36.36 12.01 27.45
C ALA A 294 -36.20 13.40 28.07
N ARG A 295 -37.31 14.14 28.24
CA ARG A 295 -37.31 15.48 28.82
C ARG A 295 -37.15 15.41 30.34
N THR A 296 -36.16 16.11 30.88
CA THR A 296 -35.91 16.19 32.33
C THR A 296 -37.05 16.94 33.04
N LYS A 297 -37.12 16.82 34.38
CA LYS A 297 -38.10 17.53 35.22
C LYS A 297 -38.08 19.05 35.02
N ASN A 298 -36.93 19.60 34.64
CA ASN A 298 -36.75 21.04 34.41
C ASN A 298 -37.11 21.44 32.96
N GLY A 299 -37.67 20.52 32.18
CA GLY A 299 -38.08 20.75 30.79
C GLY A 299 -36.93 20.74 29.78
N SER A 300 -35.69 20.43 30.19
CA SER A 300 -34.51 20.36 29.31
C SER A 300 -34.28 18.94 28.78
N TYR A 301 -33.51 18.79 27.71
CA TYR A 301 -33.05 17.50 27.17
C TYR A 301 -31.60 17.16 27.58
N ALA A 302 -31.12 17.76 28.67
CA ALA A 302 -29.79 17.54 29.20
C ALA A 302 -29.75 16.26 30.07
N ASN A 303 -29.79 15.09 29.43
CA ASN A 303 -29.73 13.80 30.11
C ASN A 303 -28.60 12.94 29.51
N PRO A 304 -27.40 12.89 30.14
CA PRO A 304 -26.26 12.13 29.63
C PRO A 304 -26.42 10.61 29.71
N ASP A 305 -27.41 10.14 30.48
CA ASP A 305 -27.67 8.73 30.78
C ASP A 305 -28.90 8.16 30.07
N ALA A 306 -29.55 8.94 29.19
CA ALA A 306 -30.74 8.47 28.47
C ALA A 306 -30.46 7.23 27.60
N ASP A 307 -29.21 6.99 27.20
CA ASP A 307 -28.77 5.82 26.42
C ASP A 307 -28.39 4.60 27.30
N ALA A 308 -28.54 4.67 28.63
CA ALA A 308 -28.10 3.60 29.54
C ALA A 308 -28.79 2.24 29.29
N GLY A 309 -30.03 2.26 28.80
CA GLY A 309 -30.82 1.07 28.48
C GLY A 309 -30.69 0.56 27.04
N LEU A 310 -29.83 1.15 26.20
CA LEU A 310 -29.60 0.70 24.83
C LEU A 310 -28.68 -0.53 24.80
N GLU A 311 -29.21 -1.65 25.29
CA GLU A 311 -28.51 -2.91 25.44
C GLU A 311 -29.43 -4.08 25.02
N VAL A 312 -28.90 -5.01 24.23
CA VAL A 312 -29.61 -6.25 23.87
C VAL A 312 -28.70 -7.45 24.10
N ARG A 313 -29.26 -8.49 24.71
CA ARG A 313 -28.66 -9.82 24.80
C ARG A 313 -29.20 -10.70 23.68
N VAL A 314 -28.32 -11.29 22.88
CA VAL A 314 -28.66 -12.10 21.70
C VAL A 314 -27.79 -13.35 21.61
N PRO A 315 -28.35 -14.51 21.21
CA PRO A 315 -27.56 -15.67 20.83
C PRO A 315 -26.85 -15.41 19.50
N VAL A 316 -25.56 -15.70 19.43
CA VAL A 316 -24.76 -15.57 18.19
C VAL A 316 -23.95 -16.85 17.98
N LYS A 317 -23.89 -17.30 16.72
CA LYS A 317 -23.03 -18.41 16.32
C LYS A 317 -21.57 -17.94 16.22
N ALA A 318 -20.62 -18.86 16.40
CA ALA A 318 -19.22 -18.50 16.27
C ALA A 318 -18.85 -18.16 14.81
N GLY A 319 -18.02 -17.14 14.61
CA GLY A 319 -17.56 -16.71 13.30
C GLY A 319 -17.46 -15.19 13.17
N ALA A 320 -17.06 -14.72 11.99
CA ALA A 320 -17.12 -13.30 11.67
C ALA A 320 -18.55 -12.91 11.32
N HIS A 321 -19.12 -11.97 12.07
CA HIS A 321 -20.46 -11.43 11.85
C HIS A 321 -20.43 -9.90 11.77
N LEU A 322 -21.43 -9.35 11.11
CA LEU A 322 -21.63 -7.90 10.97
C LEU A 322 -22.68 -7.42 11.98
N VAL A 323 -22.29 -6.52 12.87
CA VAL A 323 -23.19 -5.84 13.80
C VAL A 323 -23.51 -4.45 13.27
N GLY A 324 -24.76 -4.23 12.87
CA GLY A 324 -25.26 -2.93 12.42
C GLY A 324 -26.05 -2.22 13.51
N VAL A 325 -25.77 -0.93 13.72
CA VAL A 325 -26.60 -0.05 14.55
C VAL A 325 -27.08 1.10 13.67
N SER A 326 -28.37 1.13 13.40
CA SER A 326 -28.94 1.99 12.38
C SER A 326 -30.19 2.72 12.85
N PHE A 327 -30.37 3.94 12.38
CA PHE A 327 -31.56 4.74 12.56
C PHE A 327 -32.34 4.69 11.24
N PRO A 328 -33.59 4.18 11.23
CA PRO A 328 -34.46 4.33 10.07
C PRO A 328 -34.63 5.82 9.75
N ARG A 329 -34.41 6.19 8.49
CA ARG A 329 -34.51 7.57 8.04
C ARG A 329 -35.95 8.05 8.21
N GLN A 330 -36.13 9.05 9.05
CA GLN A 330 -37.37 9.82 9.09
C GLN A 330 -37.21 10.95 8.07
N SER A 331 -37.88 10.84 6.92
CA SER A 331 -37.86 11.86 5.89
C SER A 331 -38.64 13.09 6.37
N LEU A 332 -37.99 13.98 7.12
CA LEU A 332 -38.56 15.30 7.40
C LEU A 332 -38.27 16.20 6.19
N ALA A 333 -39.31 16.51 5.41
CA ALA A 333 -39.26 17.60 4.46
C ALA A 333 -39.26 18.90 5.28
N VAL A 334 -38.09 19.50 5.46
CA VAL A 334 -38.01 20.80 6.13
C VAL A 334 -38.48 21.86 5.13
N GLY A 335 -39.63 22.49 5.40
CA GLY A 335 -40.09 23.64 4.64
C GLY A 335 -39.31 24.90 5.03
N GLY A 336 -38.86 25.69 4.05
CA GLY A 336 -38.17 26.98 4.25
C GLY A 336 -36.65 26.95 4.03
N VAL A 337 -35.99 28.08 4.27
CA VAL A 337 -34.52 28.20 4.23
C VAL A 337 -33.95 27.66 5.53
N VAL A 338 -33.38 26.46 5.48
CA VAL A 338 -32.67 25.88 6.63
C VAL A 338 -31.28 26.52 6.71
N PRO A 339 -30.83 27.00 7.89
CA PRO A 339 -29.45 27.40 8.08
C PRO A 339 -28.51 26.29 7.61
N SER A 340 -27.52 26.61 6.78
CA SER A 340 -26.50 25.67 6.29
C SER A 340 -25.89 24.93 7.48
N ARG A 341 -26.01 23.59 7.53
CA ARG A 341 -25.48 22.77 8.64
C ARG A 341 -24.05 23.21 8.95
N LEU A 342 -23.76 23.47 10.23
CA LEU A 342 -22.38 23.73 10.62
C LEU A 342 -21.52 22.53 10.25
N PRO A 343 -20.35 22.76 9.64
CA PRO A 343 -19.44 21.67 9.35
C PRO A 343 -18.99 20.97 10.64
N VAL A 344 -19.00 19.63 10.63
CA VAL A 344 -18.92 18.77 11.82
C VAL A 344 -17.54 18.83 12.51
N ALA A 345 -16.52 19.37 11.85
CA ALA A 345 -15.20 19.64 12.43
C ALA A 345 -15.28 20.54 13.69
N ASN A 346 -16.39 21.25 13.89
CA ASN A 346 -16.61 22.14 15.01
C ASN A 346 -17.48 21.53 16.15
N PHE A 347 -17.23 20.26 16.50
CA PHE A 347 -17.87 19.55 17.63
C PHE A 347 -17.87 20.37 18.95
N ILE A 348 -16.87 21.23 19.14
CA ILE A 348 -16.70 22.12 20.30
C ILE A 348 -17.76 23.25 20.31
N LEU A 349 -18.29 23.67 19.16
CA LEU A 349 -19.30 24.73 19.04
C LEU A 349 -20.75 24.22 19.01
N SER A 350 -21.01 22.93 19.23
CA SER A 350 -22.37 22.38 19.32
C SER A 350 -23.30 23.15 20.29
N PRO A 351 -22.85 23.63 21.47
CA PRO A 351 -23.68 24.47 22.33
C PRO A 351 -24.13 25.78 21.65
N THR A 352 -23.23 26.41 20.87
CA THR A 352 -23.52 27.58 20.05
C THR A 352 -24.40 27.24 18.85
N ALA A 353 -24.20 26.05 18.25
CA ALA A 353 -25.02 25.57 17.15
C ALA A 353 -26.50 25.41 17.55
N ARG A 354 -26.74 24.83 18.74
CA ARG A 354 -28.08 24.72 19.32
C ARG A 354 -28.69 26.08 19.63
N ALA A 355 -27.89 27.03 20.13
CA ALA A 355 -28.33 28.41 20.39
C ALA A 355 -28.67 29.18 19.10
N LEU A 356 -28.07 28.81 17.96
CA LEU A 356 -28.30 29.38 16.64
C LEU A 356 -29.38 28.65 15.81
N GLY A 357 -30.05 27.64 16.38
CA GLY A 357 -31.16 26.94 15.74
C GLY A 357 -30.77 25.83 14.76
N PHE A 358 -29.53 25.34 14.79
CA PHE A 358 -29.12 24.18 13.98
C PHE A 358 -29.67 22.86 14.56
N THR A 359 -30.18 21.98 13.68
CA THR A 359 -30.68 20.65 14.06
C THR A 359 -29.52 19.69 14.34
N GLU A 360 -29.47 19.12 15.54
CA GLU A 360 -28.52 18.07 15.88
C GLU A 360 -29.10 16.68 15.61
N THR A 361 -28.38 15.87 14.85
CA THR A 361 -28.73 14.48 14.60
C THR A 361 -28.12 13.55 15.65
N MET A 362 -28.93 12.62 16.15
CA MET A 362 -28.48 11.59 17.07
C MET A 362 -27.57 10.58 16.33
N GLY A 363 -26.35 10.33 16.82
CA GLY A 363 -25.41 9.37 16.23
C GLY A 363 -24.89 8.35 17.23
N VAL A 364 -24.30 7.26 16.77
CA VAL A 364 -23.63 6.25 17.62
C VAL A 364 -22.22 6.70 17.97
N ALA A 365 -21.86 6.69 19.25
CA ALA A 365 -20.49 6.94 19.72
C ALA A 365 -19.70 5.65 19.91
N THR A 366 -20.33 4.61 20.45
CA THR A 366 -19.69 3.32 20.66
C THR A 366 -20.66 2.17 20.44
N VAL A 367 -20.12 1.07 19.91
CA VAL A 367 -20.73 -0.26 20.03
C VAL A 367 -19.82 -1.11 20.90
N GLU A 368 -20.34 -1.58 22.02
CA GLU A 368 -19.67 -2.52 22.91
C GLU A 368 -20.28 -3.90 22.72
N ILE A 369 -19.44 -4.90 22.47
CA ILE A 369 -19.84 -6.30 22.36
C ILE A 369 -19.22 -7.04 23.55
N GLY A 370 -20.07 -7.51 24.46
CA GLY A 370 -19.71 -8.27 25.64
C GLY A 370 -20.03 -9.76 25.48
N GLY A 371 -19.09 -10.63 25.78
CA GLY A 371 -19.28 -12.08 25.73
C GLY A 371 -17.95 -12.81 25.45
N PRO A 372 -17.96 -14.13 25.22
CA PRO A 372 -19.13 -15.03 25.22
C PRO A 372 -19.68 -15.28 26.62
N TYR A 373 -21.01 -15.25 26.81
CA TYR A 373 -21.70 -15.74 28.01
C TYR A 373 -22.27 -17.13 27.75
N ASP A 374 -22.07 -18.07 28.69
CA ASP A 374 -22.51 -19.47 28.56
C ASP A 374 -22.03 -20.15 27.27
N GLY A 375 -20.80 -19.83 26.87
CA GLY A 375 -20.25 -20.21 25.57
C GLY A 375 -20.04 -21.71 25.38
N GLN A 376 -20.51 -22.21 24.24
CA GLN A 376 -20.32 -23.58 23.79
C GLN A 376 -19.33 -23.61 22.64
N ARG A 377 -18.56 -24.70 22.58
CA ARG A 377 -17.68 -24.94 21.43
C ARG A 377 -18.53 -25.03 20.16
N PRO A 378 -18.23 -24.24 19.11
CA PRO A 378 -18.96 -24.32 17.86
C PRO A 378 -18.70 -25.66 17.18
N ALA A 379 -19.73 -26.22 16.54
CA ALA A 379 -19.59 -27.46 15.77
C ALA A 379 -18.60 -27.26 14.61
N GLU A 380 -18.83 -26.23 13.80
CA GLU A 380 -18.02 -25.92 12.62
C GLU A 380 -17.90 -24.39 12.44
N THR A 381 -16.69 -23.92 12.22
CA THR A 381 -16.37 -22.53 11.79
C THR A 381 -15.43 -22.62 10.58
N PRO A 382 -15.25 -21.54 9.78
CA PRO A 382 -14.22 -21.54 8.73
C PRO A 382 -12.85 -21.98 9.24
N SER A 383 -12.47 -21.55 10.45
CA SER A 383 -11.23 -21.96 11.10
C SER A 383 -11.18 -23.42 11.51
N ARG A 384 -12.25 -23.94 12.12
CA ARG A 384 -12.32 -25.36 12.47
C ARG A 384 -12.25 -26.25 11.24
N ARG A 385 -12.91 -25.89 10.13
CA ARG A 385 -12.79 -26.61 8.84
C ARG A 385 -11.37 -26.57 8.28
N ALA A 386 -10.71 -25.42 8.39
CA ALA A 386 -9.33 -25.28 7.93
C ALA A 386 -8.35 -26.10 8.80
N LEU A 387 -8.61 -26.20 10.11
CA LEU A 387 -7.74 -26.84 11.08
C LEU A 387 -7.95 -28.36 11.17
N PHE A 388 -9.19 -28.80 11.43
CA PHE A 388 -9.53 -30.20 11.74
C PHE A 388 -9.83 -31.01 10.47
N VAL A 389 -8.82 -31.17 9.61
CA VAL A 389 -8.87 -32.02 8.39
C VAL A 389 -8.95 -33.53 8.69
N CYS A 390 -8.97 -33.91 9.96
CA CYS A 390 -9.12 -35.27 10.47
C CYS A 390 -9.85 -35.21 11.81
N ASN A 391 -10.93 -35.98 11.94
CA ASN A 391 -11.68 -36.10 13.19
C ASN A 391 -11.59 -37.54 13.69
N PRO A 392 -10.96 -37.80 14.84
CA PRO A 392 -10.79 -39.17 15.35
C PRO A 392 -12.14 -39.72 15.86
N SER A 393 -12.48 -40.94 15.48
CA SER A 393 -13.69 -41.63 15.97
C SER A 393 -13.45 -42.40 17.29
N SER A 394 -12.18 -42.59 17.67
CA SER A 394 -11.77 -43.22 18.91
C SER A 394 -10.44 -42.68 19.41
N ARG A 395 -10.12 -42.93 20.70
CA ARG A 395 -8.85 -42.50 21.30
C ARG A 395 -7.61 -43.05 20.58
N GLN A 396 -7.71 -44.25 19.99
CA GLN A 396 -6.59 -44.87 19.26
C GLN A 396 -6.27 -44.14 17.95
N GLN A 397 -7.25 -43.44 17.37
CA GLN A 397 -7.09 -42.67 16.12
C GLN A 397 -6.64 -41.22 16.36
N GLU A 398 -6.65 -40.74 17.61
CA GLU A 398 -6.33 -39.35 17.93
C GLU A 398 -4.92 -38.97 17.47
N GLU A 399 -3.91 -39.81 17.73
CA GLU A 399 -2.52 -39.46 17.40
C GLU A 399 -2.25 -39.46 15.89
N SER A 400 -2.86 -40.37 15.12
CA SER A 400 -2.75 -40.36 13.67
C SER A 400 -3.48 -39.16 13.05
N CYS A 401 -4.65 -38.78 13.57
CA CYS A 401 -5.33 -37.54 13.17
C CYS A 401 -4.53 -36.29 13.54
N ALA A 402 -3.97 -36.23 14.75
CA ALA A 402 -3.13 -35.11 15.17
C ALA A 402 -1.91 -34.97 14.25
N THR A 403 -1.28 -36.08 13.89
CA THR A 403 -0.15 -36.10 12.94
C THR A 403 -0.58 -35.51 11.59
N LYS A 404 -1.73 -35.92 11.03
CA LYS A 404 -2.23 -35.39 9.76
C LYS A 404 -2.52 -33.88 9.82
N ILE A 405 -3.14 -33.41 10.90
CA ILE A 405 -3.44 -31.99 11.11
C ILE A 405 -2.14 -31.17 11.23
N LEU A 406 -1.24 -31.59 12.11
CA LEU A 406 0.00 -30.86 12.40
C LEU A 406 0.95 -30.87 11.21
N SER A 407 1.03 -31.96 10.45
CA SER A 407 1.80 -32.00 9.19
C SER A 407 1.27 -30.99 8.17
N ARG A 408 -0.06 -30.90 7.99
CA ARG A 408 -0.63 -29.92 7.06
C ARG A 408 -0.37 -28.49 7.53
N LEU A 409 -0.57 -28.21 8.81
CA LEU A 409 -0.31 -26.90 9.39
C LEU A 409 1.16 -26.50 9.26
N ALA A 410 2.07 -27.36 9.71
CA ALA A 410 3.50 -27.06 9.72
C ALA A 410 4.03 -26.85 8.30
N ARG A 411 3.60 -27.66 7.32
CA ARG A 411 4.03 -27.49 5.91
C ARG A 411 3.70 -26.10 5.38
N ARG A 412 2.48 -25.62 5.64
CA ARG A 412 2.03 -24.27 5.22
C ARG A 412 2.67 -23.16 6.04
N ALA A 413 2.74 -23.34 7.35
CA ALA A 413 3.26 -22.35 8.29
C ALA A 413 4.76 -22.12 8.08
N TYR A 414 5.55 -23.20 7.93
CA TYR A 414 7.00 -23.16 7.72
C TYR A 414 7.38 -23.01 6.25
N ARG A 415 6.39 -23.11 5.36
CA ARG A 415 6.52 -22.79 3.92
C ARG A 415 7.53 -23.66 3.19
N ARG A 416 7.79 -24.86 3.71
CA ARG A 416 8.76 -25.82 3.18
C ARG A 416 8.28 -27.26 3.34
N PRO A 417 8.85 -28.21 2.59
CA PRO A 417 8.74 -29.63 2.94
C PRO A 417 9.15 -29.86 4.40
N LEU A 418 8.43 -30.76 5.07
CA LEU A 418 8.68 -31.07 6.47
C LEU A 418 9.87 -31.99 6.65
N ALA A 419 10.70 -31.68 7.64
CA ALA A 419 11.70 -32.56 8.20
C ALA A 419 11.04 -33.54 9.19
N GLY A 420 11.70 -34.67 9.47
CA GLY A 420 11.14 -35.72 10.32
C GLY A 420 10.90 -35.28 11.78
N ASP A 421 11.69 -34.34 12.27
CA ASP A 421 11.61 -33.78 13.61
C ASP A 421 10.53 -32.70 13.77
N ASP A 422 10.21 -31.94 12.71
CA ASP A 422 9.19 -30.87 12.73
C ASP A 422 7.87 -31.34 13.38
N VAL A 423 7.35 -32.48 12.93
CA VAL A 423 6.06 -33.02 13.42
C VAL A 423 6.20 -33.67 14.79
N SER A 424 7.32 -34.35 15.05
CA SER A 424 7.52 -35.03 16.33
C SER A 424 7.61 -34.06 17.51
N SER A 425 8.25 -32.90 17.30
CA SER A 425 8.29 -31.80 18.27
C SER A 425 6.89 -31.28 18.58
N LEU A 426 6.09 -30.98 17.55
CA LEU A 426 4.70 -30.52 17.72
C LEU A 426 3.81 -31.58 18.40
N LEU A 427 4.01 -32.86 18.09
CA LEU A 427 3.32 -33.96 18.76
C LEU A 427 3.66 -34.03 20.26
N GLY A 428 4.86 -33.61 20.68
CA GLY A 428 5.21 -33.47 22.10
C GLY A 428 4.29 -32.48 22.83
N PHE A 429 4.11 -31.29 22.27
CA PHE A 429 3.19 -30.27 22.80
C PHE A 429 1.73 -30.74 22.80
N TYR A 430 1.32 -31.40 21.71
CA TYR A 430 0.01 -32.02 21.60
C TYR A 430 -0.23 -33.04 22.71
N ARG A 431 0.66 -34.02 22.90
CA ARG A 431 0.52 -35.06 23.93
C ARG A 431 0.45 -34.46 25.34
N ALA A 432 1.25 -33.44 25.62
CA ALA A 432 1.26 -32.77 26.91
C ALA A 432 -0.11 -32.15 27.26
N ALA A 433 -0.68 -31.33 26.37
CA ALA A 433 -1.98 -30.70 26.60
C ALA A 433 -3.15 -31.69 26.48
N ARG A 434 -3.05 -32.69 25.58
CA ARG A 434 -4.06 -33.74 25.42
C ARG A 434 -4.28 -34.54 26.69
N ARG A 435 -3.24 -34.82 27.48
CA ARG A 435 -3.37 -35.50 28.78
C ARG A 435 -4.22 -34.72 29.78
N ALA A 436 -4.20 -33.39 29.73
CA ALA A 436 -4.94 -32.54 30.65
C ALA A 436 -6.39 -32.28 30.19
N ALA A 437 -6.60 -32.00 28.90
CA ALA A 437 -7.87 -31.45 28.40
C ALA A 437 -8.34 -32.03 27.05
N GLY A 438 -7.82 -33.19 26.63
CA GLY A 438 -8.30 -33.94 25.47
C GLY A 438 -7.74 -33.47 24.11
N PHE A 439 -8.22 -34.11 23.04
CA PHE A 439 -7.68 -34.00 21.68
C PHE A 439 -7.52 -32.54 21.19
N GLU A 440 -8.60 -31.75 21.23
CA GLU A 440 -8.56 -30.38 20.70
C GLU A 440 -7.67 -29.45 21.52
N ALA A 441 -7.56 -29.63 22.84
CA ALA A 441 -6.61 -28.86 23.66
C ALA A 441 -5.15 -29.20 23.28
N GLY A 442 -4.89 -30.46 22.91
CA GLY A 442 -3.63 -30.87 22.29
C GLY A 442 -3.34 -30.09 21.01
N ILE A 443 -4.30 -30.05 20.08
CA ILE A 443 -4.15 -29.33 18.80
C ILE A 443 -3.97 -27.83 19.04
N GLN A 444 -4.74 -27.23 19.95
CA GLN A 444 -4.61 -25.83 20.37
C GLN A 444 -3.19 -25.53 20.82
N ARG A 445 -2.62 -26.34 21.73
CA ARG A 445 -1.27 -26.09 22.27
C ARG A 445 -0.19 -26.24 21.20
N ALA A 446 -0.32 -27.23 20.34
CA ALA A 446 0.60 -27.42 19.22
C ALA A 446 0.48 -26.27 18.19
N LEU A 447 -0.73 -25.78 17.90
CA LEU A 447 -0.94 -24.61 17.04
C LEU A 447 -0.31 -23.34 17.64
N ALA A 448 -0.49 -23.10 18.94
CA ALA A 448 0.17 -21.98 19.61
C ALA A 448 1.70 -22.07 19.45
N ARG A 449 2.27 -23.27 19.50
CA ARG A 449 3.71 -23.50 19.25
C ARG A 449 4.11 -23.19 17.80
N VAL A 450 3.30 -23.58 16.81
CA VAL A 450 3.53 -23.26 15.38
C VAL A 450 3.59 -21.74 15.19
N LEU A 451 2.66 -21.00 15.77
CA LEU A 451 2.53 -19.54 15.58
C LEU A 451 3.63 -18.69 16.23
N VAL A 452 4.52 -19.30 17.02
CA VAL A 452 5.72 -18.67 17.60
C VAL A 452 7.00 -19.39 17.20
N ASP A 453 6.91 -20.37 16.30
CA ASP A 453 8.10 -21.06 15.82
C ASP A 453 8.98 -20.11 15.01
N PRO A 454 10.31 -20.16 15.17
CA PRO A 454 11.21 -19.43 14.29
C PRO A 454 10.89 -19.65 12.80
N GLU A 455 10.56 -20.88 12.39
CA GLU A 455 10.21 -21.22 11.00
C GLU A 455 8.90 -20.58 10.54
N PHE A 456 8.02 -20.20 11.47
CA PHE A 456 6.84 -19.41 11.16
C PHE A 456 7.15 -17.91 11.15
N LEU A 457 7.82 -17.41 12.19
CA LEU A 457 8.10 -16.00 12.41
C LEU A 457 9.15 -15.42 11.46
N TYR A 458 10.03 -16.24 10.88
CA TYR A 458 11.12 -15.79 10.02
C TYR A 458 11.11 -16.49 8.67
N ARG A 459 11.59 -15.78 7.66
CA ARG A 459 11.83 -16.30 6.31
C ARG A 459 13.30 -16.69 6.20
N PHE A 460 13.58 -17.98 6.40
CA PHE A 460 14.93 -18.52 6.29
C PHE A 460 15.33 -18.75 4.84
N GLU A 461 16.55 -18.35 4.51
CA GLU A 461 17.19 -18.58 3.21
C GLU A 461 18.65 -19.02 3.45
N PRO A 462 18.89 -20.19 4.08
CA PRO A 462 20.23 -20.58 4.54
C PRO A 462 21.21 -20.74 3.37
N ASP A 463 22.48 -20.37 3.60
CA ASP A 463 23.52 -20.55 2.59
C ASP A 463 23.75 -22.05 2.34
N PRO A 464 23.79 -22.49 1.06
CA PRO A 464 24.19 -23.85 0.72
C PRO A 464 25.57 -24.19 1.28
N PRO A 465 25.77 -25.41 1.82
CA PRO A 465 27.06 -25.82 2.38
C PRO A 465 28.15 -25.84 1.30
N GLY A 466 29.35 -25.39 1.66
CA GLY A 466 30.52 -25.42 0.78
C GLY A 466 30.62 -24.28 -0.24
N LEU A 467 29.78 -23.25 -0.15
CA LEU A 467 29.94 -22.04 -0.96
C LEU A 467 31.15 -21.21 -0.50
N ALA A 468 31.87 -20.64 -1.47
CA ALA A 468 32.90 -19.66 -1.18
C ALA A 468 32.27 -18.40 -0.54
N PRO A 469 32.98 -17.69 0.35
CA PRO A 469 32.47 -16.47 0.93
C PRO A 469 32.16 -15.40 -0.12
N GLY A 470 31.03 -14.72 0.02
CA GLY A 470 30.56 -13.71 -0.92
C GLY A 470 30.17 -14.21 -2.32
N ALA A 471 30.02 -15.52 -2.54
CA ALA A 471 29.57 -16.10 -3.80
C ALA A 471 28.08 -15.84 -4.05
N ALA A 472 27.72 -15.49 -5.28
CA ALA A 472 26.33 -15.40 -5.71
C ALA A 472 25.79 -16.79 -6.06
N TYR A 473 24.60 -17.13 -5.54
CA TYR A 473 23.93 -18.41 -5.82
C TYR A 473 22.44 -18.19 -6.05
N ARG A 474 21.81 -19.13 -6.77
CA ARG A 474 20.37 -19.14 -6.98
C ARG A 474 19.66 -19.72 -5.75
N LEU A 475 18.59 -19.05 -5.32
CA LEU A 475 17.70 -19.57 -4.29
C LEU A 475 16.99 -20.84 -4.77
N SER A 476 16.65 -21.70 -3.81
CA SER A 476 15.79 -22.84 -4.06
C SER A 476 14.39 -22.39 -4.47
N ASP A 477 13.67 -23.27 -5.17
CA ASP A 477 12.31 -22.97 -5.60
C ASP A 477 11.36 -22.76 -4.40
N VAL A 478 11.64 -23.36 -3.24
CA VAL A 478 10.86 -23.16 -2.00
C VAL A 478 11.05 -21.74 -1.45
N GLU A 479 12.29 -21.23 -1.46
CA GLU A 479 12.58 -19.85 -1.05
C GLU A 479 11.99 -18.84 -2.05
N ILE A 480 12.04 -19.14 -3.36
CA ILE A 480 11.39 -18.32 -4.40
C ILE A 480 9.87 -18.29 -4.21
N ALA A 481 9.23 -19.43 -3.90
CA ALA A 481 7.80 -19.48 -3.58
C ALA A 481 7.44 -18.59 -2.39
N ALA A 482 8.23 -18.62 -1.31
CA ALA A 482 8.04 -17.74 -0.17
C ALA A 482 8.22 -16.27 -0.56
N ARG A 483 9.28 -15.92 -1.32
CA ARG A 483 9.46 -14.54 -1.83
C ARG A 483 8.27 -14.08 -2.67
N LEU A 484 7.76 -14.92 -3.56
CA LEU A 484 6.59 -14.61 -4.40
C LEU A 484 5.33 -14.36 -3.57
N SER A 485 5.06 -15.20 -2.56
CA SER A 485 3.87 -15.06 -1.73
C SER A 485 3.90 -13.81 -0.87
N PHE A 486 5.04 -13.48 -0.25
CA PHE A 486 5.15 -12.25 0.54
C PHE A 486 5.17 -11.01 -0.34
N PHE A 487 5.76 -11.07 -1.53
CA PHE A 487 5.71 -9.97 -2.47
C PHE A 487 4.28 -9.68 -2.95
N LEU A 488 3.58 -10.68 -3.48
CA LEU A 488 2.29 -10.46 -4.15
C LEU A 488 1.09 -10.49 -3.19
N TRP A 489 1.16 -11.26 -2.10
CA TRP A 489 0.03 -11.46 -1.17
C TRP A 489 0.33 -10.98 0.25
N SER A 490 1.57 -10.59 0.57
CA SER A 490 1.99 -10.25 1.94
C SER A 490 1.61 -11.33 2.96
N SER A 491 1.75 -12.60 2.54
CA SER A 491 1.28 -13.77 3.29
C SER A 491 2.02 -15.03 2.83
N ILE A 492 1.71 -16.16 3.47
CA ILE A 492 2.26 -17.48 3.17
C ILE A 492 1.82 -17.99 1.78
N PRO A 493 2.64 -18.83 1.10
CA PRO A 493 2.26 -19.48 -0.14
C PRO A 493 1.07 -20.42 0.08
N ASP A 494 0.27 -20.62 -0.97
CA ASP A 494 -0.76 -21.65 -0.99
C ASP A 494 -0.18 -23.03 -1.38
N GLU A 495 -1.00 -24.07 -1.25
CA GLU A 495 -0.57 -25.46 -1.51
C GLU A 495 -0.09 -25.65 -2.95
N GLU A 496 -0.74 -25.01 -3.94
CA GLU A 496 -0.32 -25.11 -5.34
C GLU A 496 1.11 -24.58 -5.52
N LEU A 497 1.40 -23.38 -4.99
CA LEU A 497 2.73 -22.79 -5.12
C LEU A 497 3.79 -23.62 -4.37
N LEU A 498 3.45 -24.13 -3.18
CA LEU A 498 4.33 -25.03 -2.41
C LEU A 498 4.62 -26.33 -3.16
N ASP A 499 3.62 -26.93 -3.81
CA ASP A 499 3.79 -28.17 -4.55
C ASP A 499 4.60 -27.99 -5.84
N VAL A 500 4.38 -26.89 -6.57
CA VAL A 500 5.19 -26.52 -7.74
C VAL A 500 6.66 -26.30 -7.33
N ALA A 501 6.87 -25.61 -6.21
CA ALA A 501 8.20 -25.36 -5.65
C ALA A 501 8.90 -26.63 -5.18
N ALA A 502 8.19 -27.50 -4.46
CA ALA A 502 8.73 -28.77 -3.97
C ALA A 502 9.16 -29.71 -5.11
N ARG A 503 8.55 -29.57 -6.29
CA ARG A 503 8.94 -30.31 -7.52
C ARG A 503 10.07 -29.65 -8.30
N GLY A 504 10.62 -28.52 -7.84
CA GLY A 504 11.71 -27.80 -8.51
C GLY A 504 11.32 -27.25 -9.89
N ARG A 505 10.07 -26.80 -10.04
CA ARG A 505 9.50 -26.32 -11.31
C ARG A 505 9.50 -24.79 -11.46
N LEU A 506 9.72 -24.00 -10.42
CA LEU A 506 9.72 -22.53 -10.47
C LEU A 506 10.97 -21.94 -11.12
N LYS A 507 12.04 -22.73 -11.30
CA LYS A 507 13.18 -22.35 -12.15
C LYS A 507 12.86 -22.28 -13.64
N ASP A 508 11.77 -22.90 -14.08
CA ASP A 508 11.26 -22.78 -15.45
C ASP A 508 10.52 -21.44 -15.60
N GLU A 509 10.99 -20.59 -16.52
CA GLU A 509 10.45 -19.24 -16.71
C GLU A 509 8.97 -19.22 -17.09
N ALA A 510 8.47 -20.24 -17.79
CA ALA A 510 7.07 -20.34 -18.17
C ALA A 510 6.20 -20.68 -16.96
N VAL A 511 6.67 -21.59 -16.11
CA VAL A 511 5.98 -21.96 -14.87
C VAL A 511 5.97 -20.79 -13.88
N LEU A 512 7.10 -20.09 -13.72
CA LEU A 512 7.18 -18.89 -12.89
C LEU A 512 6.16 -17.83 -13.36
N ALA A 513 6.13 -17.56 -14.66
CA ALA A 513 5.19 -16.59 -15.23
C ALA A 513 3.72 -17.01 -15.05
N GLN A 514 3.43 -18.31 -15.17
CA GLN A 514 2.09 -18.85 -14.90
C GLN A 514 1.68 -18.62 -13.44
N GLN A 515 2.56 -18.92 -12.47
CA GLN A 515 2.27 -18.73 -11.06
C GLN A 515 2.11 -17.25 -10.70
N VAL A 516 2.96 -16.36 -11.21
CA VAL A 516 2.79 -14.90 -11.00
C VAL A 516 1.43 -14.43 -11.50
N ARG A 517 1.02 -14.78 -12.73
CA ARG A 517 -0.29 -14.38 -13.27
C ARG A 517 -1.45 -14.92 -12.45
N ARG A 518 -1.39 -16.19 -12.04
CA ARG A 518 -2.39 -16.81 -11.15
C ARG A 518 -2.51 -16.03 -9.83
N MET A 519 -1.37 -15.70 -9.23
CA MET A 519 -1.34 -14.98 -7.97
C MET A 519 -1.86 -13.55 -8.08
N LEU A 520 -1.61 -12.86 -9.19
CA LEU A 520 -2.15 -11.53 -9.45
C LEU A 520 -3.68 -11.55 -9.64
N ALA A 521 -4.23 -12.62 -10.22
CA ALA A 521 -5.67 -12.79 -10.38
C ALA A 521 -6.41 -13.09 -9.06
N ASP A 522 -5.72 -13.66 -8.07
CA ASP A 522 -6.28 -13.95 -6.73
C ASP A 522 -6.67 -12.67 -5.97
N SER A 523 -7.71 -12.72 -5.13
CA SER A 523 -8.14 -11.57 -4.33
C SER A 523 -7.07 -11.06 -3.36
N ARG A 524 -6.16 -11.94 -2.92
CA ARG A 524 -5.03 -11.60 -2.02
C ARG A 524 -4.03 -10.64 -2.64
N SER A 525 -4.00 -10.49 -3.97
CA SER A 525 -3.15 -9.48 -4.64
C SER A 525 -3.52 -8.03 -4.30
N SER A 526 -4.69 -7.80 -3.68
CA SER A 526 -5.04 -6.51 -3.06
C SER A 526 -4.07 -6.08 -1.96
N ALA A 527 -3.19 -6.98 -1.48
CA ALA A 527 -2.05 -6.65 -0.64
C ALA A 527 -1.07 -5.66 -1.31
N LEU A 528 -0.92 -5.68 -2.64
CA LEU A 528 -0.13 -4.68 -3.38
C LEU A 528 -0.72 -3.27 -3.24
N VAL A 529 -2.02 -3.15 -2.97
CA VAL A 529 -2.67 -1.85 -2.71
C VAL A 529 -2.57 -1.52 -1.22
N SER A 530 -3.15 -2.38 -0.39
CA SER A 530 -3.33 -2.17 1.05
C SER A 530 -2.03 -2.17 1.86
N ASN A 531 -0.94 -2.72 1.31
CA ASN A 531 0.37 -2.72 1.95
C ASN A 531 1.44 -1.97 1.16
N PHE A 532 1.64 -2.26 -0.13
CA PHE A 532 2.65 -1.57 -0.94
C PHE A 532 2.24 -0.13 -1.30
N ALA A 533 1.13 0.06 -2.05
CA ALA A 533 0.76 1.38 -2.56
C ALA A 533 0.45 2.39 -1.45
N VAL A 534 -0.23 1.94 -0.39
CA VAL A 534 -0.54 2.77 0.79
C VAL A 534 0.72 3.23 1.53
N GLN A 535 1.82 2.48 1.48
CA GLN A 535 3.13 2.89 2.02
C GLN A 535 3.89 3.77 1.05
N TRP A 536 4.04 3.34 -0.21
CA TRP A 536 4.72 4.11 -1.26
C TRP A 536 4.15 5.53 -1.40
N LEU A 537 2.82 5.66 -1.44
CA LEU A 537 2.15 6.94 -1.61
C LEU A 537 1.94 7.70 -0.28
N HIS A 538 2.48 7.20 0.83
CA HIS A 538 2.37 7.78 2.18
C HIS A 538 0.93 7.90 2.71
N LEU A 539 -0.03 7.13 2.18
CA LEU A 539 -1.44 7.20 2.56
C LEU A 539 -1.70 6.83 4.03
N ARG A 540 -0.80 6.05 4.67
CA ARG A 540 -0.89 5.77 6.12
C ARG A 540 -0.86 7.04 6.98
N ASN A 541 -0.25 8.11 6.48
CA ASN A 541 -0.17 9.39 7.18
C ASN A 541 -1.52 10.11 7.23
N MET A 542 -2.49 9.70 6.41
CA MET A 542 -3.81 10.33 6.34
C MET A 542 -4.52 10.33 7.70
N LYS A 543 -4.31 9.31 8.54
CA LYS A 543 -4.85 9.24 9.90
C LYS A 543 -4.27 10.29 10.86
N ALA A 544 -3.07 10.79 10.57
CA ALA A 544 -2.35 11.75 11.41
C ALA A 544 -2.55 13.21 10.96
N VAL A 545 -3.09 13.45 9.77
CA VAL A 545 -3.35 14.82 9.29
C VAL A 545 -4.52 15.42 10.08
N ALA A 546 -4.33 16.61 10.63
CA ALA A 546 -5.38 17.38 11.30
C ALA A 546 -5.48 18.77 10.68
N PRO A 547 -6.22 18.94 9.56
CA PRO A 547 -6.52 20.25 9.01
C PRO A 547 -7.20 21.15 10.06
N ASP A 548 -6.87 22.43 10.05
CA ASP A 548 -7.45 23.41 10.95
C ASP A 548 -8.95 23.54 10.68
N VAL A 549 -9.75 23.34 11.73
CA VAL A 549 -11.20 23.25 11.63
C VAL A 549 -11.88 24.58 11.30
N ASN A 550 -11.21 25.72 11.50
CA ASN A 550 -11.75 27.03 11.13
C ASN A 550 -11.46 27.35 9.67
N LEU A 551 -10.34 26.86 9.13
CA LEU A 551 -9.94 27.07 7.74
C LEU A 551 -10.56 26.04 6.79
N PHE A 552 -10.71 24.79 7.25
CA PHE A 552 -11.26 23.68 6.48
C PHE A 552 -12.44 23.03 7.22
N PRO A 553 -13.51 23.78 7.50
CA PRO A 553 -14.56 23.32 8.39
C PRO A 553 -15.27 22.07 7.84
N GLU A 554 -15.35 21.91 6.52
CA GLU A 554 -15.89 20.75 5.85
C GLU A 554 -15.01 19.50 5.83
N PHE A 555 -13.82 19.52 6.44
CA PHE A 555 -12.97 18.32 6.55
C PHE A 555 -13.41 17.46 7.75
N ASP A 556 -14.19 16.42 7.47
CA ASP A 556 -14.68 15.44 8.44
C ASP A 556 -14.04 14.05 8.22
N GLU A 557 -14.31 13.08 9.11
CA GLU A 557 -13.75 11.74 8.95
C GLU A 557 -14.33 11.00 7.73
N ASN A 558 -15.57 11.32 7.31
CA ASN A 558 -16.15 10.75 6.10
C ASN A 558 -15.35 11.15 4.86
N LEU A 559 -14.90 12.42 4.79
CA LEU A 559 -14.05 12.91 3.71
C LEU A 559 -12.66 12.30 3.79
N ARG A 560 -12.05 12.24 4.98
CA ARG A 560 -10.75 11.60 5.17
C ARG A 560 -10.74 10.17 4.64
N ASP A 561 -11.70 9.36 5.06
CA ASP A 561 -11.83 7.97 4.63
C ASP A 561 -12.11 7.89 3.13
N SER A 562 -12.95 8.80 2.60
CA SER A 562 -13.28 8.80 1.17
C SER A 562 -12.09 9.16 0.28
N LEU A 563 -11.26 10.12 0.70
CA LEU A 563 -10.03 10.51 0.03
C LEU A 563 -9.03 9.35 -0.01
N GLN A 564 -8.83 8.65 1.11
CA GLN A 564 -7.94 7.49 1.13
C GLN A 564 -8.50 6.36 0.24
N ARG A 565 -9.80 6.08 0.33
CA ARG A 565 -10.44 5.00 -0.41
C ARG A 565 -10.43 5.24 -1.93
N GLU A 566 -10.55 6.49 -2.37
CA GLU A 566 -10.38 6.88 -3.76
C GLU A 566 -9.04 6.37 -4.31
N THR A 567 -7.93 6.70 -3.66
CA THR A 567 -6.59 6.32 -4.13
C THR A 567 -6.38 4.82 -4.12
N GLU A 568 -6.85 4.14 -3.08
CA GLU A 568 -6.78 2.68 -3.00
C GLU A 568 -7.53 2.02 -4.17
N LEU A 569 -8.77 2.42 -4.43
CA LEU A 569 -9.58 1.90 -5.53
C LEU A 569 -8.98 2.26 -6.90
N PHE A 570 -8.42 3.46 -7.02
CA PHE A 570 -7.74 3.90 -8.23
C PHE A 570 -6.58 2.96 -8.56
N VAL A 571 -5.64 2.75 -7.63
CA VAL A 571 -4.49 1.85 -7.84
C VAL A 571 -4.94 0.40 -8.00
N GLU A 572 -5.94 -0.06 -7.22
CA GLU A 572 -6.50 -1.40 -7.35
C GLU A 572 -7.06 -1.65 -8.75
N SER A 573 -7.80 -0.69 -9.30
CA SER A 573 -8.37 -0.81 -10.65
C SER A 573 -7.30 -0.91 -11.74
N GLN A 574 -6.18 -0.20 -11.58
CA GLN A 574 -5.05 -0.21 -12.51
C GLN A 574 -4.34 -1.58 -12.49
N LEU A 575 -4.09 -2.11 -11.29
CA LEU A 575 -3.50 -3.44 -11.09
C LEU A 575 -4.40 -4.54 -11.66
N ARG A 576 -5.71 -4.50 -11.35
CA ARG A 576 -6.68 -5.53 -11.79
C ARG A 576 -6.92 -5.51 -13.29
N ALA A 577 -6.91 -4.34 -13.92
CA ALA A 577 -7.05 -4.18 -15.36
C ALA A 577 -5.71 -4.28 -16.12
N ASP A 578 -4.62 -4.58 -15.41
CA ASP A 578 -3.26 -4.69 -15.94
C ASP A 578 -2.88 -3.51 -16.86
N ARG A 579 -3.11 -2.29 -16.37
CA ARG A 579 -2.81 -1.05 -17.08
C ARG A 579 -1.31 -0.73 -17.09
N GLY A 580 -0.90 0.13 -18.02
CA GLY A 580 0.43 0.73 -18.00
C GLY A 580 0.61 1.60 -16.75
N VAL A 581 1.75 1.48 -16.07
CA VAL A 581 1.98 2.21 -14.81
C VAL A 581 1.87 3.72 -14.98
N ASP A 582 2.25 4.27 -16.13
CA ASP A 582 2.18 5.69 -16.45
C ASP A 582 0.74 6.25 -16.49
N GLU A 583 -0.28 5.39 -16.64
CA GLU A 583 -1.68 5.79 -16.48
C GLU A 583 -1.98 6.34 -15.08
N LEU A 584 -1.17 6.00 -14.06
CA LEU A 584 -1.25 6.62 -12.74
C LEU A 584 -1.10 8.15 -12.80
N LEU A 585 -0.39 8.68 -13.79
CA LEU A 585 -0.24 10.13 -13.96
C LEU A 585 -1.34 10.70 -14.86
N THR A 586 -1.88 9.93 -15.81
CA THR A 586 -2.68 10.48 -16.92
C THR A 586 -4.16 10.16 -16.89
N ALA A 587 -4.58 9.22 -16.04
CA ALA A 587 -5.96 8.78 -15.99
C ALA A 587 -6.94 9.96 -15.90
N ASN A 588 -7.91 9.97 -16.81
CA ASN A 588 -9.03 10.92 -16.82
C ASN A 588 -10.23 10.40 -16.01
N TYR A 589 -10.01 9.53 -15.04
CA TYR A 589 -11.06 8.99 -14.20
C TYR A 589 -10.56 8.78 -12.78
N THR A 590 -11.50 8.76 -11.85
CA THR A 590 -11.24 8.41 -10.45
C THR A 590 -12.42 7.63 -9.87
N PHE A 591 -12.37 7.33 -8.57
CA PHE A 591 -13.44 6.64 -7.85
C PHE A 591 -14.10 7.57 -6.84
N LEU A 592 -15.38 7.84 -7.04
CA LEU A 592 -16.14 8.78 -6.20
C LEU A 592 -17.34 8.11 -5.55
N ASN A 593 -17.57 8.45 -4.28
CA ASN A 593 -18.88 8.41 -3.65
C ASN A 593 -19.46 9.84 -3.61
N GLU A 594 -20.70 10.01 -3.15
CA GLU A 594 -21.33 11.33 -3.10
C GLU A 594 -20.57 12.34 -2.22
N ARG A 595 -20.02 11.88 -1.09
CA ARG A 595 -19.29 12.75 -0.15
C ARG A 595 -18.07 13.39 -0.82
N LEU A 596 -17.31 12.60 -1.58
CA LEU A 596 -16.13 13.04 -2.28
C LEU A 596 -16.46 13.81 -3.56
N ALA A 597 -17.49 13.39 -4.30
CA ALA A 597 -17.98 14.11 -5.47
C ALA A 597 -18.38 15.54 -5.13
N ARG A 598 -19.12 15.75 -4.02
CA ARG A 598 -19.42 17.09 -3.51
C ARG A 598 -18.19 17.90 -3.16
N HIS A 599 -17.17 17.28 -2.56
CA HIS A 599 -15.90 17.95 -2.25
C HIS A 599 -15.15 18.39 -3.52
N TYR A 600 -15.27 17.61 -4.60
CA TYR A 600 -14.62 17.92 -5.87
C TYR A 600 -15.45 18.79 -6.82
N GLY A 601 -16.73 19.02 -6.51
CA GLY A 601 -17.64 19.73 -7.41
C GLY A 601 -18.10 18.90 -8.61
N VAL A 602 -18.07 17.57 -8.50
CA VAL A 602 -18.54 16.65 -9.54
C VAL A 602 -20.03 16.37 -9.32
N PRO A 603 -20.93 16.76 -10.23
CA PRO A 603 -22.37 16.53 -10.09
C PRO A 603 -22.75 15.07 -10.31
N ASP A 604 -24.03 14.74 -10.09
CA ASP A 604 -24.68 13.48 -10.49
C ASP A 604 -24.11 12.17 -9.88
N VAL A 605 -23.36 12.26 -8.77
CA VAL A 605 -22.89 11.10 -7.99
C VAL A 605 -23.62 11.05 -6.64
N TYR A 606 -24.39 9.98 -6.41
CA TYR A 606 -25.27 9.84 -5.23
C TYR A 606 -25.01 8.57 -4.42
N GLY A 607 -25.05 8.66 -3.09
CA GLY A 607 -24.88 7.55 -2.16
C GLY A 607 -23.44 7.22 -1.77
N SER A 608 -23.32 6.25 -0.84
CA SER A 608 -22.07 5.84 -0.17
C SER A 608 -21.11 5.01 -1.02
N HIS A 609 -21.61 4.24 -1.98
CA HIS A 609 -20.75 3.36 -2.78
C HIS A 609 -19.82 4.16 -3.70
N PHE A 610 -18.61 3.67 -3.86
CA PHE A 610 -17.66 4.21 -4.83
C PHE A 610 -17.99 3.69 -6.23
N ARG A 611 -17.85 4.55 -7.24
CA ARG A 611 -17.95 4.18 -8.65
C ARG A 611 -16.87 4.89 -9.44
N ARG A 612 -16.45 4.27 -10.54
CA ARG A 612 -15.55 4.91 -11.51
C ARG A 612 -16.30 6.06 -12.18
N VAL A 613 -15.72 7.25 -12.15
CA VAL A 613 -16.25 8.46 -12.76
C VAL A 613 -15.20 9.03 -13.69
N THR A 614 -15.56 9.25 -14.95
CA THR A 614 -14.73 10.00 -15.89
C THR A 614 -14.78 11.47 -15.51
N LEU A 615 -13.61 12.07 -15.39
CA LEU A 615 -13.42 13.49 -15.13
C LEU A 615 -13.17 14.17 -16.47
N ASP A 616 -13.62 15.42 -16.59
CA ASP A 616 -13.24 16.26 -17.73
C ASP A 616 -11.72 16.36 -17.81
N GLU A 617 -11.17 16.47 -19.03
CA GLU A 617 -9.74 16.72 -19.24
C GLU A 617 -9.36 18.03 -18.55
N GLY A 618 -8.81 17.91 -17.34
CA GLY A 618 -8.68 19.05 -16.44
C GLY A 618 -7.75 18.79 -15.28
N ALA A 619 -7.83 19.62 -14.26
CA ALA A 619 -6.83 19.66 -13.19
C ALA A 619 -6.68 18.35 -12.41
N ARG A 620 -7.75 17.54 -12.28
CA ARG A 620 -7.80 16.36 -11.40
C ARG A 620 -7.35 15.02 -12.02
N GLY A 621 -6.60 15.05 -13.11
CA GLY A 621 -6.08 13.82 -13.75
C GLY A 621 -5.02 13.09 -12.91
N GLY A 622 -5.12 11.76 -12.87
CA GLY A 622 -4.19 10.85 -12.21
C GLY A 622 -3.99 11.11 -10.71
N LEU A 623 -2.87 10.61 -10.17
CA LEU A 623 -2.51 10.73 -8.75
C LEU A 623 -2.40 12.19 -8.29
N LEU A 624 -1.85 13.08 -9.13
CA LEU A 624 -1.62 14.48 -8.75
C LEU A 624 -2.91 15.28 -8.53
N GLY A 625 -4.04 14.77 -9.04
CA GLY A 625 -5.36 15.36 -8.85
C GLY A 625 -6.11 14.89 -7.59
N GLN A 626 -5.61 13.85 -6.92
CA GLN A 626 -6.30 13.22 -5.80
C GLN A 626 -6.05 13.94 -4.48
N GLY A 627 -7.14 14.19 -3.77
CA GLY A 627 -7.12 15.01 -2.56
C GLY A 627 -6.39 14.35 -1.38
N SER A 628 -6.27 13.03 -1.33
CA SER A 628 -5.48 12.33 -0.31
C SER A 628 -4.01 12.77 -0.36
N LEU A 629 -3.42 12.75 -1.55
CA LEU A 629 -2.02 13.13 -1.78
C LEU A 629 -1.81 14.62 -1.57
N LEU A 630 -2.75 15.45 -2.04
CA LEU A 630 -2.74 16.90 -1.83
C LEU A 630 -2.83 17.27 -0.34
N THR A 631 -3.58 16.48 0.45
CA THR A 631 -3.77 16.69 1.90
C THR A 631 -2.53 16.29 2.70
N ILE A 632 -1.99 15.07 2.48
CA ILE A 632 -0.81 14.59 3.23
C ILE A 632 0.47 15.37 2.92
N THR A 633 0.49 16.12 1.81
CA THR A 633 1.59 17.00 1.41
C THR A 633 1.32 18.47 1.73
N SER A 634 0.38 18.76 2.63
CA SER A 634 0.05 20.11 3.10
C SER A 634 0.25 20.24 4.62
N HIS A 635 0.23 21.47 5.12
CA HIS A 635 0.18 21.73 6.56
C HIS A 635 -1.28 21.83 7.02
N ALA A 636 -1.51 21.77 8.34
CA ALA A 636 -2.85 21.89 8.92
C ALA A 636 -3.58 23.18 8.49
N THR A 637 -2.85 24.28 8.30
CA THR A 637 -3.44 25.61 8.05
C THR A 637 -3.24 26.14 6.63
N ARG A 638 -2.47 25.46 5.78
CA ARG A 638 -2.10 25.97 4.45
C ARG A 638 -1.52 24.89 3.54
N THR A 639 -1.46 25.19 2.25
CA THR A 639 -0.70 24.39 1.27
C THR A 639 0.81 24.40 1.56
N SER A 640 1.54 23.48 0.92
CA SER A 640 3.01 23.44 0.98
C SER A 640 3.60 23.00 -0.37
N PRO A 641 3.98 23.96 -1.25
CA PRO A 641 4.71 23.66 -2.48
C PRO A 641 5.98 22.83 -2.24
N VAL A 642 6.66 23.08 -1.13
CA VAL A 642 7.88 22.36 -0.73
C VAL A 642 7.59 20.88 -0.49
N LEU A 643 6.56 20.55 0.30
CA LEU A 643 6.21 19.15 0.60
C LEU A 643 5.64 18.43 -0.62
N ARG A 644 4.82 19.11 -1.43
CA ARG A 644 4.29 18.59 -2.70
C ARG A 644 5.42 18.27 -3.69
N GLY A 645 6.31 19.24 -3.91
CA GLY A 645 7.47 19.08 -4.78
C GLY A 645 8.43 18.00 -4.31
N LYS A 646 8.71 17.95 -3.00
CA LYS A 646 9.50 16.86 -2.39
C LYS A 646 8.87 15.50 -2.65
N TRP A 647 7.55 15.38 -2.47
CA TRP A 647 6.83 14.14 -2.71
C TRP A 647 6.91 13.71 -4.17
N ILE A 648 6.76 14.63 -5.13
CA ILE A 648 6.93 14.34 -6.56
C ILE A 648 8.37 13.88 -6.84
N LEU A 649 9.38 14.58 -6.33
CA LEU A 649 10.78 14.21 -6.52
C LEU A 649 11.11 12.81 -6.00
N ASP A 650 10.61 12.45 -4.81
CA ASP A 650 10.88 11.14 -4.18
C ASP A 650 10.04 10.01 -4.79
N ASN A 651 8.72 10.19 -4.85
CA ASN A 651 7.77 9.12 -5.16
C ASN A 651 7.44 8.99 -6.65
N VAL A 652 7.70 10.03 -7.46
CA VAL A 652 7.46 10.02 -8.91
C VAL A 652 8.77 10.00 -9.69
N LEU A 653 9.76 10.81 -9.33
CA LEU A 653 10.98 10.98 -10.14
C LEU A 653 12.22 10.24 -9.62
N GLY A 654 12.15 9.61 -8.43
CA GLY A 654 13.27 8.83 -7.88
C GLY A 654 14.51 9.68 -7.58
N ALA A 655 14.31 10.96 -7.31
CA ALA A 655 15.33 11.98 -7.11
C ALA A 655 15.12 12.75 -5.78
N PRO A 656 15.03 12.06 -4.62
CA PRO A 656 14.71 12.70 -3.36
C PRO A 656 15.71 13.83 -3.04
N PRO A 657 15.24 14.97 -2.50
CA PRO A 657 16.14 16.03 -2.07
C PRO A 657 16.99 15.55 -0.89
N PRO A 658 18.21 16.11 -0.69
CA PRO A 658 19.02 15.80 0.47
C PRO A 658 18.31 16.23 1.76
N PRO A 659 18.71 15.71 2.94
CA PRO A 659 18.22 16.18 4.22
C PRO A 659 18.37 17.70 4.36
N PRO A 660 17.42 18.38 5.03
CA PRO A 660 17.52 19.82 5.24
C PRO A 660 18.77 20.17 6.06
N PRO A 661 19.39 21.36 5.83
CA PRO A 661 20.50 21.83 6.65
C PRO A 661 20.11 21.92 8.14
N PRO A 662 21.07 21.79 9.07
CA PRO A 662 20.83 22.07 10.49
C PRO A 662 20.27 23.50 10.66
N SER A 663 19.25 23.65 11.50
CA SER A 663 18.65 24.96 11.84
C SER A 663 17.99 25.71 10.67
N VAL A 664 17.06 25.06 9.96
CA VAL A 664 16.22 25.74 8.96
C VAL A 664 15.34 26.81 9.63
N PRO A 665 15.45 28.09 9.25
CA PRO A 665 14.60 29.14 9.80
C PRO A 665 13.14 28.93 9.37
N ALA A 666 12.19 29.32 10.23
CA ALA A 666 10.78 29.29 9.89
C ALA A 666 10.51 30.18 8.66
N LEU A 667 9.54 29.78 7.84
CA LEU A 667 9.07 30.63 6.74
C LEU A 667 8.48 31.93 7.33
N PRO A 668 8.84 33.12 6.83
CA PRO A 668 8.28 34.38 7.33
C PRO A 668 6.75 34.37 7.31
N ALA A 669 6.11 35.02 8.29
CA ALA A 669 4.66 35.15 8.34
C ALA A 669 4.12 36.16 7.31
N SER A 670 4.94 37.16 6.96
CA SER A 670 4.63 38.27 6.05
C SER A 670 5.67 38.38 4.92
N GLY A 671 5.34 39.13 3.87
CA GLY A 671 6.27 39.52 2.82
C GLY A 671 7.33 40.52 3.30
N GLU A 672 8.26 40.89 2.41
CA GLU A 672 9.38 41.81 2.71
C GLU A 672 8.93 43.21 3.14
N ASP A 673 7.74 43.62 2.72
CA ASP A 673 7.08 44.88 3.04
C ASP A 673 6.27 44.83 4.36
N GLY A 674 6.21 43.66 5.02
CA GLY A 674 5.43 43.44 6.23
C GLY A 674 3.94 43.12 5.97
N HIS A 675 3.50 43.11 4.71
CA HIS A 675 2.12 42.80 4.34
C HIS A 675 1.88 41.30 4.16
N ALA A 676 0.60 40.91 4.04
CA ALA A 676 0.21 39.54 3.74
C ALA A 676 0.72 39.16 2.34
N ALA A 677 1.61 38.18 2.27
CA ALA A 677 2.20 37.70 1.03
C ALA A 677 1.73 36.28 0.70
N SER A 678 1.68 35.98 -0.59
CA SER A 678 1.40 34.63 -1.09
C SER A 678 2.47 33.63 -0.63
N VAL A 679 2.12 32.34 -0.63
CA VAL A 679 3.07 31.26 -0.33
C VAL A 679 4.29 31.31 -1.26
N ARG A 680 4.08 31.68 -2.53
CA ARG A 680 5.13 31.87 -3.54
C ARG A 680 6.11 32.95 -3.14
N GLU A 681 5.65 34.17 -2.88
CA GLU A 681 6.51 35.32 -2.55
C GLU A 681 7.38 35.02 -1.32
N ARG A 682 6.79 34.40 -0.28
CA ARG A 682 7.52 34.00 0.93
C ARG A 682 8.58 32.93 0.65
N LEU A 683 8.30 31.97 -0.24
CA LEU A 683 9.27 30.96 -0.65
C LEU A 683 10.37 31.55 -1.54
N GLU A 684 10.04 32.48 -2.43
CA GLU A 684 11.02 33.18 -3.25
C GLU A 684 11.96 34.04 -2.39
N GLN A 685 11.43 34.73 -1.38
CA GLN A 685 12.23 35.40 -0.34
C GLN A 685 13.15 34.39 0.37
N HIS A 686 12.62 33.25 0.81
CA HIS A 686 13.40 32.20 1.48
C HIS A 686 14.53 31.65 0.60
N ARG A 687 14.28 31.53 -0.72
CA ARG A 687 15.24 31.05 -1.72
C ARG A 687 16.33 32.04 -2.08
N ARG A 688 16.30 33.29 -1.61
CA ARG A 688 17.43 34.22 -1.80
C ARG A 688 18.69 33.74 -1.08
N ASN A 689 18.55 32.89 -0.06
CA ASN A 689 19.69 32.20 0.54
C ASN A 689 20.21 31.10 -0.40
N PRO A 690 21.47 31.16 -0.88
CA PRO A 690 22.04 30.15 -1.78
C PRO A 690 21.99 28.73 -1.22
N ALA A 691 22.08 28.56 0.12
CA ALA A 691 21.98 27.26 0.76
C ALA A 691 20.60 26.62 0.54
N CYS A 692 19.52 27.41 0.63
CA CYS A 692 18.15 26.94 0.41
C CYS A 692 17.84 26.78 -1.09
N ALA A 693 18.32 27.70 -1.94
CA ALA A 693 18.08 27.67 -3.39
C ALA A 693 18.54 26.36 -4.05
N SER A 694 19.62 25.76 -3.54
CA SER A 694 20.23 24.53 -4.05
C SER A 694 19.22 23.38 -4.21
N CYS A 695 18.27 23.26 -3.27
CA CYS A 695 17.26 22.21 -3.26
C CYS A 695 15.89 22.74 -3.73
N HIS A 696 15.51 23.94 -3.28
CA HIS A 696 14.21 24.53 -3.58
C HIS A 696 13.99 24.86 -5.06
N SER A 697 15.06 25.14 -5.82
CA SER A 697 14.97 25.32 -7.28
C SER A 697 14.43 24.10 -8.04
N ARG A 698 14.45 22.90 -7.44
CA ARG A 698 13.94 21.67 -8.04
C ARG A 698 12.55 21.29 -7.53
N MET A 699 12.31 21.45 -6.23
CA MET A 699 11.04 21.02 -5.63
C MET A 699 9.94 22.07 -5.75
N ASP A 700 10.23 23.35 -5.48
CA ASP A 700 9.21 24.39 -5.42
C ASP A 700 8.45 24.55 -6.75
N PRO A 701 9.11 24.55 -7.94
CA PRO A 701 8.41 24.60 -9.22
C PRO A 701 7.34 23.51 -9.39
N LEU A 702 7.63 22.27 -8.96
CA LEU A 702 6.70 21.14 -9.04
C LEU A 702 5.50 21.34 -8.09
N GLY A 703 5.74 21.91 -6.91
CA GLY A 703 4.69 22.23 -5.95
C GLY A 703 3.82 23.41 -6.35
N PHE A 704 4.42 24.46 -6.94
CA PHE A 704 3.71 25.66 -7.38
C PHE A 704 2.64 25.36 -8.43
N ALA A 705 2.92 24.44 -9.35
CA ALA A 705 1.93 24.01 -10.34
C ALA A 705 0.69 23.32 -9.74
N LEU A 706 0.73 22.94 -8.45
CA LEU A 706 -0.39 22.35 -7.74
C LEU A 706 -1.11 23.35 -6.81
N GLU A 707 -0.70 24.62 -6.75
CA GLU A 707 -1.24 25.57 -5.75
C GLU A 707 -2.72 25.93 -5.94
N ASN A 708 -3.29 25.68 -7.12
CA ASN A 708 -4.74 25.72 -7.30
C ASN A 708 -5.48 24.67 -6.48
N PHE A 709 -4.80 23.69 -5.87
CA PHE A 709 -5.38 22.82 -4.87
C PHE A 709 -5.06 23.32 -3.46
N ASP A 710 -6.08 23.56 -2.63
CA ASP A 710 -5.93 23.96 -1.24
C ASP A 710 -5.38 22.83 -0.35
N GLY A 711 -5.27 23.09 0.97
CA GLY A 711 -4.71 22.15 1.94
C GLY A 711 -5.47 20.83 2.09
N VAL A 712 -6.71 20.75 1.59
CA VAL A 712 -7.56 19.55 1.60
C VAL A 712 -7.91 19.06 0.19
N GLY A 713 -7.20 19.58 -0.82
CA GLY A 713 -7.30 19.16 -2.22
C GLY A 713 -8.51 19.72 -2.98
N ARG A 714 -9.17 20.79 -2.51
CA ARG A 714 -10.20 21.51 -3.28
C ARG A 714 -9.56 22.49 -4.26
N TRP A 715 -10.20 22.70 -5.40
CA TRP A 715 -9.77 23.70 -6.38
C TRP A 715 -10.04 25.13 -5.89
N ARG A 716 -9.09 26.05 -6.11
CA ARG A 716 -9.17 27.48 -5.78
C ARG A 716 -8.43 28.34 -6.82
N ALA A 717 -8.92 29.56 -7.02
CA ALA A 717 -8.30 30.56 -7.91
C ALA A 717 -7.48 31.62 -7.15
N ARG A 718 -7.71 31.77 -5.84
CA ARG A 718 -7.03 32.74 -4.96
C ARG A 718 -6.42 32.04 -3.75
N GLY A 719 -5.25 32.50 -3.33
CA GLY A 719 -4.47 31.94 -2.21
C GLY A 719 -4.97 32.41 -0.84
N GLU A 720 -4.25 32.05 0.24
CA GLU A 720 -4.67 32.42 1.61
C GLU A 720 -4.66 33.94 1.86
N ALA A 721 -3.85 34.70 1.12
CA ALA A 721 -3.79 36.16 1.18
C ALA A 721 -4.82 36.86 0.27
N ASP A 722 -5.82 36.12 -0.24
CA ASP A 722 -6.80 36.57 -1.23
C ASP A 722 -6.19 37.10 -2.55
N THR A 723 -4.97 36.69 -2.86
CA THR A 723 -4.27 37.05 -4.11
C THR A 723 -4.50 35.98 -5.20
N PRO A 724 -4.55 36.34 -6.49
CA PRO A 724 -4.58 35.36 -7.58
C PRO A 724 -3.42 34.37 -7.50
N ILE A 725 -3.69 33.10 -7.74
CA ILE A 725 -2.67 32.05 -7.73
C ILE A 725 -1.92 32.04 -9.06
N ASP A 726 -0.60 32.20 -8.99
CA ASP A 726 0.31 31.95 -10.10
C ASP A 726 0.85 30.52 -10.00
N THR A 727 0.50 29.66 -10.97
CA THR A 727 0.97 28.28 -11.10
C THR A 727 2.09 28.08 -12.10
N THR A 728 2.60 29.16 -12.70
CA THR A 728 3.70 29.08 -13.65
C THR A 728 5.00 28.67 -12.97
N ALA A 729 5.77 27.83 -13.63
CA ALA A 729 6.96 27.22 -13.06
C ALA A 729 8.04 26.99 -14.12
N THR A 730 9.29 26.96 -13.69
CA THR A 730 10.43 26.64 -14.54
C THR A 730 11.36 25.68 -13.81
N LEU A 731 11.65 24.53 -14.43
CA LEU A 731 12.63 23.59 -13.92
C LEU A 731 14.06 24.11 -14.16
N PRO A 732 15.08 23.61 -13.44
CA PRO A 732 16.47 24.05 -13.62
C PRO A 732 17.07 23.79 -15.00
N ASP A 733 16.44 22.98 -15.84
CA ASP A 733 16.84 22.77 -17.24
C ASP A 733 16.17 23.77 -18.22
N GLY A 734 15.34 24.68 -17.71
CA GLY A 734 14.63 25.68 -18.51
C GLY A 734 13.22 25.27 -18.94
N THR A 735 12.79 24.02 -18.67
CA THR A 735 11.44 23.56 -19.00
C THR A 735 10.42 24.42 -18.27
N ARG A 736 9.54 25.10 -19.01
CA ARG A 736 8.42 25.89 -18.48
C ARG A 736 7.12 25.09 -18.51
N PHE A 737 6.28 25.29 -17.52
CA PHE A 737 4.95 24.70 -17.45
C PHE A 737 4.03 25.53 -16.55
N ASP A 738 2.74 25.45 -16.79
CA ASP A 738 1.69 26.11 -16.02
C ASP A 738 0.63 25.12 -15.53
N GLY A 739 0.48 25.04 -14.21
CA GLY A 739 -0.56 24.27 -13.57
C GLY A 739 -0.41 22.74 -13.66
N PRO A 740 -1.41 22.01 -13.14
CA PRO A 740 -1.33 20.56 -12.98
C PRO A 740 -1.36 19.79 -14.30
N VAL A 741 -1.99 20.35 -15.34
CA VAL A 741 -2.10 19.70 -16.65
C VAL A 741 -0.75 19.63 -17.34
N GLU A 742 -0.07 20.78 -17.47
CA GLU A 742 1.26 20.82 -18.10
C GLU A 742 2.32 20.14 -17.22
N LEU A 743 2.19 20.21 -15.88
CA LEU A 743 3.06 19.44 -14.99
C LEU A 743 3.00 17.93 -15.31
N ARG A 744 1.81 17.37 -15.52
CA ARG A 744 1.69 15.95 -15.92
C ARG A 744 2.36 15.67 -17.26
N ALA A 745 2.22 16.57 -18.24
CA ALA A 745 2.89 16.44 -19.53
C ALA A 745 4.43 16.45 -19.38
N VAL A 746 4.96 17.29 -18.50
CA VAL A 746 6.40 17.34 -18.15
C VAL A 746 6.86 16.06 -17.43
N LEU A 747 6.03 15.46 -16.58
CA LEU A 747 6.37 14.18 -15.94
C LEU A 747 6.31 13.02 -16.94
N LEU A 748 5.37 13.05 -17.88
CA LEU A 748 5.25 12.06 -18.96
C LEU A 748 6.38 12.14 -19.97
N SER A 749 6.91 13.32 -20.28
CA SER A 749 8.13 13.41 -21.10
C SER A 749 9.33 12.72 -20.44
N ARG A 750 9.23 12.42 -19.14
CA ARG A 750 10.17 11.63 -18.33
C ARG A 750 9.59 10.27 -17.92
N ARG A 751 8.74 9.67 -18.77
CA ARG A 751 8.07 8.38 -18.54
C ARG A 751 8.97 7.31 -17.93
N GLU A 752 10.16 7.10 -18.48
CA GLU A 752 11.09 6.08 -18.00
C GLU A 752 11.59 6.35 -16.57
N ALA A 753 11.79 7.62 -16.18
CA ALA A 753 12.15 7.97 -14.80
C ALA A 753 11.02 7.63 -13.83
N PHE A 754 9.77 7.88 -14.23
CA PHE A 754 8.61 7.47 -13.44
C PHE A 754 8.53 5.95 -13.29
N VAL A 755 8.60 5.21 -14.40
CA VAL A 755 8.56 3.75 -14.35
C VAL A 755 9.73 3.18 -13.54
N SER A 756 10.95 3.71 -13.72
CA SER A 756 12.14 3.31 -12.96
C SER A 756 11.95 3.52 -11.45
N THR A 757 11.30 4.62 -11.05
CA THR A 757 10.95 4.88 -9.65
C THR A 757 9.97 3.84 -9.12
N VAL A 758 8.91 3.54 -9.87
CA VAL A 758 7.93 2.51 -9.48
C VAL A 758 8.59 1.13 -9.36
N VAL A 759 9.42 0.75 -10.33
CA VAL A 759 10.19 -0.51 -10.31
C VAL A 759 11.11 -0.55 -9.09
N THR A 760 11.79 0.55 -8.77
CA THR A 760 12.68 0.65 -7.60
C THR A 760 11.91 0.46 -6.30
N LYS A 761 10.78 1.17 -6.11
CA LYS A 761 9.95 1.06 -4.91
C LYS A 761 9.35 -0.35 -4.76
N LEU A 762 8.87 -0.95 -5.85
CA LEU A 762 8.39 -2.33 -5.86
C LEU A 762 9.52 -3.32 -5.56
N LEU A 763 10.71 -3.12 -6.12
CA LEU A 763 11.85 -3.98 -5.89
C LEU A 763 12.26 -3.93 -4.42
N THR A 764 12.42 -2.74 -3.82
CA THR A 764 12.66 -2.53 -2.38
C THR A 764 11.65 -3.30 -1.53
N TYR A 765 10.36 -3.14 -1.83
CA TYR A 765 9.28 -3.85 -1.13
C TYR A 765 9.38 -5.38 -1.29
N SER A 766 9.71 -5.87 -2.50
CA SER A 766 9.74 -7.30 -2.82
C SER A 766 10.90 -8.05 -2.15
N ILE A 767 12.07 -7.41 -2.03
CA ILE A 767 13.29 -8.02 -1.48
C ILE A 767 13.48 -7.71 0.01
N GLY A 768 12.65 -6.84 0.59
CA GLY A 768 12.69 -6.51 2.02
C GLY A 768 13.96 -5.78 2.45
N ARG A 769 14.61 -5.04 1.54
CA ARG A 769 15.78 -4.19 1.85
C ARG A 769 15.86 -3.01 0.88
N GLY A 770 16.69 -2.01 1.21
CA GLY A 770 17.00 -0.92 0.29
C GLY A 770 17.59 -1.42 -1.03
N VAL A 771 17.25 -0.76 -2.14
CA VAL A 771 17.90 -0.97 -3.43
C VAL A 771 19.27 -0.30 -3.39
N GLU A 772 20.29 -1.06 -3.75
CA GLU A 772 21.69 -0.65 -3.75
C GLU A 772 22.22 -0.50 -5.18
N TYR A 773 23.45 0.01 -5.32
CA TYR A 773 24.06 0.25 -6.63
C TYR A 773 24.07 -1.01 -7.53
N TYR A 774 24.26 -2.18 -6.93
CA TYR A 774 24.32 -3.45 -7.66
C TYR A 774 22.95 -3.99 -8.11
N ASP A 775 21.85 -3.40 -7.64
CA ASP A 775 20.49 -3.77 -8.06
C ASP A 775 20.00 -2.92 -9.26
N LEU A 776 20.60 -1.76 -9.51
CA LEU A 776 20.21 -0.83 -10.59
C LEU A 776 20.28 -1.44 -12.01
N PRO A 777 21.24 -2.33 -12.34
CA PRO A 777 21.18 -3.10 -13.58
C PRO A 777 19.89 -3.92 -13.73
N ALA A 778 19.37 -4.48 -12.64
CA ALA A 778 18.10 -5.21 -12.66
C ALA A 778 16.92 -4.27 -12.87
N VAL A 779 16.91 -3.09 -12.22
CA VAL A 779 15.89 -2.04 -12.44
C VAL A 779 15.85 -1.65 -13.93
N ARG A 780 17.00 -1.29 -14.51
CA ARG A 780 17.09 -0.93 -15.95
C ARG A 780 16.66 -2.07 -16.87
N ALA A 781 17.01 -3.31 -16.54
CA ALA A 781 16.57 -4.48 -17.31
C ALA A 781 15.05 -4.66 -17.28
N ILE A 782 14.41 -4.46 -16.12
CA ILE A 782 12.95 -4.54 -15.98
C ILE A 782 12.28 -3.43 -16.78
N VAL A 783 12.71 -2.17 -16.63
CA VAL A 783 12.17 -1.01 -17.37
C VAL A 783 12.27 -1.24 -18.88
N ARG A 784 13.44 -1.64 -19.40
CA ARG A 784 13.62 -1.89 -20.84
C ARG A 784 12.74 -3.01 -21.36
N ARG A 785 12.57 -4.10 -20.60
CA ARG A 785 11.72 -5.23 -21.02
C ARG A 785 10.24 -4.87 -20.99
N SER A 786 9.79 -4.18 -19.94
CA SER A 786 8.38 -3.84 -19.80
C SER A 786 7.93 -2.73 -20.76
N ALA A 787 8.87 -1.96 -21.34
CA ALA A 787 8.56 -1.01 -22.41
C ALA A 787 7.86 -1.66 -23.63
N ALA A 788 8.21 -2.91 -23.97
CA ALA A 788 7.58 -3.66 -25.05
C ALA A 788 6.10 -4.00 -24.77
N ASP A 789 5.72 -4.04 -23.49
CA ASP A 789 4.36 -4.29 -23.01
C ASP A 789 3.69 -3.02 -22.47
N ASP A 790 4.15 -1.83 -22.88
CA ASP A 790 3.62 -0.54 -22.44
C ASP A 790 3.65 -0.34 -20.90
N TYR A 791 4.70 -0.85 -20.27
CA TYR A 791 4.94 -0.80 -18.81
C TYR A 791 3.78 -1.30 -17.96
N ARG A 792 3.07 -2.34 -18.42
CA ARG A 792 2.01 -2.99 -17.67
C ARG A 792 2.47 -3.48 -16.30
N TRP A 793 1.59 -3.39 -15.31
CA TRP A 793 1.82 -3.90 -13.96
C TRP A 793 2.29 -5.35 -13.95
N SER A 794 1.63 -6.24 -14.69
CA SER A 794 1.99 -7.66 -14.76
C SER A 794 3.39 -7.88 -15.33
N SER A 795 3.79 -7.09 -16.33
CA SER A 795 5.13 -7.15 -16.95
C SER A 795 6.20 -6.69 -15.97
N ILE A 796 5.96 -5.61 -15.23
CA ILE A 796 6.88 -5.11 -14.18
C ILE A 796 7.01 -6.12 -13.03
N LEU A 797 5.89 -6.60 -12.48
CA LEU A 797 5.87 -7.54 -11.36
C LEU A 797 6.53 -8.88 -11.72
N LEU A 798 6.30 -9.37 -12.95
CA LEU A 798 7.00 -10.53 -13.49
C LEU A 798 8.49 -10.26 -13.72
N GLY A 799 8.84 -9.06 -14.17
CA GLY A 799 10.22 -8.61 -14.32
C GLY A 799 10.98 -8.66 -12.99
N ILE A 800 10.37 -8.19 -11.90
CA ILE A 800 10.92 -8.28 -10.54
C ILE A 800 11.09 -9.75 -10.15
N ALA A 801 10.07 -10.59 -10.32
CA ALA A 801 10.15 -12.01 -10.01
C ALA A 801 11.25 -12.74 -10.81
N ARG A 802 11.61 -12.24 -11.99
CA ARG A 802 12.69 -12.74 -12.86
C ARG A 802 14.07 -12.18 -12.56
N SER A 803 14.16 -11.17 -11.71
CA SER A 803 15.39 -10.41 -11.50
C SER A 803 16.41 -11.16 -10.64
N THR A 804 17.69 -10.87 -10.87
CA THR A 804 18.81 -11.34 -10.05
C THR A 804 18.59 -11.11 -8.55
N PRO A 805 18.29 -9.90 -8.05
CA PRO A 805 18.10 -9.69 -6.60
C PRO A 805 16.92 -10.47 -6.01
N PHE A 806 15.94 -10.85 -6.83
CA PHE A 806 14.79 -11.65 -6.38
C PHE A 806 15.07 -13.16 -6.38
N GLN A 807 15.78 -13.68 -7.38
CA GLN A 807 16.01 -15.12 -7.55
C GLN A 807 17.35 -15.62 -6.98
N MET A 808 18.25 -14.71 -6.62
CA MET A 808 19.59 -15.03 -6.15
C MET A 808 19.88 -14.35 -4.82
N ARG A 809 20.91 -14.86 -4.13
CA ARG A 809 21.45 -14.32 -2.88
C ARG A 809 22.97 -14.45 -2.89
N ARG A 810 23.65 -13.62 -2.10
CA ARG A 810 25.09 -13.71 -1.86
C ARG A 810 25.37 -14.42 -0.53
N SER A 811 26.27 -15.39 -0.53
CA SER A 811 26.73 -16.07 0.69
C SER A 811 27.42 -15.12 1.65
N GLU A 812 27.57 -15.55 2.90
CA GLU A 812 28.23 -14.77 3.94
C GLU A 812 29.67 -14.45 3.52
N PRO A 813 30.14 -13.20 3.72
CA PRO A 813 31.47 -12.77 3.28
C PRO A 813 32.62 -13.39 4.05
#